data_AF-B7FUZ9-F1
#
_entry.id   AF-B7FUZ9-F1
#
_cell.length_a   1.000
_cell.length_b   1.000
_cell.length_c   1.000
_cell.angle_alpha   90.00
_cell.angle_beta   90.00
_cell.angle_gamma   90.00
#
_symmetry.space_group_name_H-M   'P 1'
#
loop_
_entity.id
_entity.type
_entity.pdbx_description
1 polymer ?
#
loop_
_entity_poly.entity_id
_entity_poly.type
_entity_poly.pdbx_seq_one_letter_code
_entity_poly.pdbx_strand_id
1 'polypeptide(L)'
;MGETNLALRILEPADVGDLFDTKSDQLQTEVIRRASQMLQPSGKLLNNGRFDANGLQEKRLVDFFVECALQSTRWMMDGGLKAGAEIMYRFRTIHRIAPSFEKAHFLYAKYLDSVLKSRISALQRRQTGQLPGLDEDDLRSRTIGADEACQRNVLRIMEHYTQTLCLNSIHVYNALPRLLSLWFDFTSIQSSIEDREVQGNLKQNQEEANVFMGNHFKKIPAQAFYTALPQLVSRIVHVDSDTASVVRGILKRVLTKFPKQAMWPLAWLRHSKALERRKVGDSIFQDAEKTLVKASNQTHYRVLMASKGLFKFFQELAKYKNSDLSTQSINVKPWKGEVDLTEFIPPVQAALSASLDSSESAFMSDPFPRQVPRMRLFSQRVSVMSSKARPKKLKAYVVAADSRLSSACASNGTDQNLPDIGEIHFLVKQEAKGDLRKDARVQELNNVINRLMANSRDSKGHTTHNRRHGLRTFAVTCLSEDTGLLEWVPNTSSLRSLVSVAYNPQANAFSSRRRGSRLVAMNDPVLRGNFEKKCQAMYFSDGNLRKAATLFEELCLRQYPPLLYWWFVQTYLDPHSWYEARIRFTLSAAAWSAVGHVIGLGDRHSENILVDALNGECVHVDFDCIFDKGLLLPRPEVVPFRLTANMVDAFGPTGVDGVFRSGLKSAMTTLRDNRDTLLSVLEPFVKDPVIDWKRYRSHQRNDATPTQERPVMEMKRSINVIDERLQGIYNLGNPNAKKIRRTDGFIDQEDDKITQMLPLSVEGQVHKMIAEATSSENLVQLYVGWMPWV
;
A
#
# COMPACT_ATOMS: atom_id res chain seq x y z
N MET A 1 20.94 -13.26 -31.27
CA MET A 1 21.23 -12.02 -32.03
C MET A 1 20.61 -11.99 -33.44
N GLY A 2 20.09 -13.09 -33.99
CA GLY A 2 19.44 -13.11 -35.31
C GLY A 2 18.03 -12.48 -35.34
N GLU A 3 17.16 -12.82 -34.38
CA GLU A 3 15.77 -12.34 -34.32
C GLU A 3 15.65 -10.84 -34.03
N THR A 4 16.58 -10.29 -33.24
CA THR A 4 16.64 -8.87 -32.86
C THR A 4 17.15 -7.98 -34.00
N ASN A 5 18.03 -8.49 -34.87
CA ASN A 5 18.45 -7.80 -36.09
C ASN A 5 17.38 -7.88 -37.20
N LEU A 6 16.58 -8.95 -37.21
CA LEU A 6 15.41 -9.05 -38.07
C LEU A 6 14.35 -8.02 -37.68
N ALA A 7 14.12 -7.83 -36.37
CA ALA A 7 13.20 -6.83 -35.82
C ALA A 7 13.53 -5.40 -36.23
N LEU A 8 14.82 -5.05 -36.27
CA LEU A 8 15.32 -3.74 -36.71
C LEU A 8 15.24 -3.54 -38.23
N ARG A 9 15.18 -4.62 -39.02
CA ARG A 9 14.99 -4.57 -40.48
C ARG A 9 13.54 -4.62 -40.92
N ILE A 10 12.61 -5.09 -40.08
CA ILE A 10 11.17 -5.15 -40.40
C ILE A 10 10.50 -3.75 -40.37
N LEU A 11 11.14 -2.74 -39.76
CA LEU A 11 10.53 -1.41 -39.55
C LEU A 11 11.55 -0.28 -39.70
N GLU A 12 11.84 0.16 -40.93
CA GLU A 12 12.33 1.53 -41.06
C GLU A 12 11.25 2.50 -40.55
N PRO A 13 11.61 3.58 -39.83
CA PRO A 13 10.62 4.52 -39.29
C PRO A 13 9.68 5.12 -40.35
N ALA A 14 10.11 5.17 -41.61
CA ALA A 14 9.32 5.60 -42.76
C ALA A 14 8.18 4.62 -43.09
N ASP A 15 8.47 3.31 -43.14
CA ASP A 15 7.51 2.26 -43.49
C ASP A 15 6.36 2.12 -42.46
N VAL A 16 6.69 2.36 -41.18
CA VAL A 16 5.71 2.42 -40.09
C VAL A 16 4.79 3.63 -40.24
N GLY A 17 5.34 4.76 -40.69
CA GLY A 17 4.58 5.98 -40.98
C GLY A 17 3.53 5.76 -42.06
N ASP A 18 3.94 5.19 -43.20
CA ASP A 18 3.06 4.91 -44.33
C ASP A 18 1.90 3.96 -43.95
N LEU A 19 2.17 2.98 -43.08
CA LEU A 19 1.16 2.05 -42.62
C LEU A 19 0.13 2.73 -41.71
N PHE A 20 0.57 3.72 -40.92
CA PHE A 20 -0.34 4.54 -40.15
C PHE A 20 -1.22 5.40 -41.08
N ASP A 21 -0.73 5.92 -42.21
CA ASP A 21 -1.50 6.80 -43.10
C ASP A 21 -2.54 6.08 -44.00
N THR A 22 -2.49 4.75 -44.08
CA THR A 22 -3.46 3.98 -44.89
C THR A 22 -4.84 3.87 -44.25
N LYS A 23 -5.90 4.27 -44.99
CA LYS A 23 -7.32 4.19 -44.58
C LYS A 23 -8.02 2.86 -44.89
N SER A 24 -7.27 1.81 -45.27
CA SER A 24 -7.84 0.57 -45.81
C SER A 24 -8.51 -0.30 -44.74
N ASP A 25 -9.69 -0.86 -45.04
CA ASP A 25 -10.38 -1.87 -44.21
C ASP A 25 -9.60 -3.21 -44.13
N GLN A 26 -8.53 -3.38 -44.91
CA GLN A 26 -7.65 -4.57 -44.91
C GLN A 26 -6.32 -4.34 -44.18
N LEU A 27 -6.26 -3.44 -43.21
CA LEU A 27 -5.05 -3.12 -42.43
C LEU A 27 -4.38 -4.34 -41.79
N GLN A 28 -5.16 -5.26 -41.21
CA GLN A 28 -4.60 -6.50 -40.65
C GLN A 28 -3.96 -7.39 -41.72
N THR A 29 -4.63 -7.55 -42.87
CA THR A 29 -4.12 -8.33 -44.01
C THR A 29 -2.87 -7.69 -44.60
N GLU A 30 -2.80 -6.35 -44.65
CA GLU A 30 -1.63 -5.61 -45.12
C GLU A 30 -0.45 -5.71 -44.15
N VAL A 31 -0.70 -5.67 -42.83
CA VAL A 31 0.31 -5.92 -41.79
C VAL A 31 0.83 -7.35 -41.88
N ILE A 32 -0.06 -8.34 -42.00
CA ILE A 32 0.31 -9.75 -42.14
C ILE A 32 1.09 -9.96 -43.44
N ARG A 33 0.68 -9.35 -44.56
CA ARG A 33 1.36 -9.42 -45.85
C ARG A 33 2.77 -8.81 -45.77
N ARG A 34 2.92 -7.61 -45.19
CA ARG A 34 4.23 -6.96 -45.03
C ARG A 34 5.14 -7.68 -44.06
N ALA A 35 4.62 -8.13 -42.92
CA ALA A 35 5.37 -8.93 -41.96
C ALA A 35 5.86 -10.25 -42.59
N SER A 36 5.00 -10.91 -43.36
CA SER A 36 5.33 -12.16 -44.08
C SER A 36 6.34 -11.93 -45.22
N GLN A 37 6.28 -10.80 -45.92
CA GLN A 37 7.24 -10.44 -46.98
C GLN A 37 8.63 -10.09 -46.42
N MET A 38 8.72 -9.51 -45.22
CA MET A 38 10.00 -9.11 -44.61
C MET A 38 10.69 -10.19 -43.77
N LEU A 39 9.96 -11.23 -43.33
CA LEU A 39 10.55 -12.45 -42.73
C LEU A 39 11.31 -13.33 -43.73
N GLN A 40 11.37 -12.96 -45.01
CA GLN A 40 12.00 -13.77 -46.07
C GLN A 40 13.53 -13.91 -46.07
N PRO A 41 14.40 -13.23 -45.29
CA PRO A 41 15.83 -13.46 -45.41
C PRO A 41 16.34 -14.50 -44.39
N SER A 42 15.66 -15.65 -44.24
CA SER A 42 16.14 -16.80 -43.43
C SER A 42 15.43 -18.12 -43.79
N GLY A 43 15.53 -18.57 -45.05
CA GLY A 43 15.09 -19.92 -45.41
C GLY A 43 15.48 -20.27 -46.83
N LYS A 44 16.29 -21.31 -46.99
CA LYS A 44 16.60 -21.91 -48.30
C LYS A 44 15.29 -22.10 -49.08
N LEU A 45 15.28 -21.57 -50.30
CA LEU A 45 14.28 -21.90 -51.31
C LEU A 45 14.10 -23.41 -51.39
N LEU A 46 12.93 -23.91 -50.97
CA LEU A 46 12.44 -25.21 -51.42
C LEU A 46 11.77 -24.99 -52.78
N ASN A 47 12.21 -25.79 -53.76
CA ASN A 47 11.64 -25.84 -55.10
C ASN A 47 10.13 -26.04 -55.02
N ASN A 48 9.36 -25.04 -55.48
CA ASN A 48 7.91 -25.04 -55.82
C ASN A 48 7.08 -23.89 -55.23
N GLY A 49 7.69 -22.78 -54.80
CA GLY A 49 7.02 -21.47 -54.77
C GLY A 49 5.79 -21.33 -53.84
N ARG A 50 5.54 -22.30 -52.94
CA ARG A 50 4.55 -22.19 -51.87
C ARG A 50 5.27 -22.29 -50.53
N PHE A 51 5.16 -21.22 -49.74
CA PHE A 51 5.52 -21.24 -48.33
C PHE A 51 4.57 -22.20 -47.60
N ASP A 52 5.11 -23.20 -46.92
CA ASP A 52 4.37 -23.91 -45.89
C ASP A 52 4.40 -23.05 -44.62
N ALA A 53 3.42 -22.16 -44.48
CA ALA A 53 3.19 -21.34 -43.30
C ALA A 53 2.54 -22.13 -42.14
N ASN A 54 2.61 -23.46 -42.15
CA ASN A 54 2.08 -24.29 -41.08
C ASN A 54 3.07 -24.32 -39.90
N GLY A 55 3.10 -23.25 -39.10
CA GLY A 55 3.68 -23.33 -37.76
C GLY A 55 3.90 -22.01 -37.01
N LEU A 56 4.21 -20.92 -37.70
CA LEU A 56 4.32 -19.59 -37.10
C LEU A 56 2.96 -18.89 -37.22
N GLN A 57 2.09 -19.17 -36.25
CA GLN A 57 0.73 -18.62 -36.14
C GLN A 57 0.72 -17.11 -36.43
N GLU A 58 0.00 -16.68 -37.47
CA GLU A 58 -0.17 -15.29 -37.92
C GLU A 58 -0.40 -14.30 -36.76
N LYS A 59 -1.09 -14.75 -35.72
CA LYS A 59 -1.32 -14.03 -34.46
C LYS A 59 -0.02 -13.53 -33.79
N ARG A 60 1.04 -14.35 -33.73
CA ARG A 60 2.32 -13.97 -33.11
C ARG A 60 3.04 -12.85 -33.87
N LEU A 61 2.90 -12.82 -35.19
CA LEU A 61 3.50 -11.77 -36.02
C LEU A 61 2.78 -10.43 -35.83
N VAL A 62 1.45 -10.46 -35.75
CA VAL A 62 0.64 -9.29 -35.42
C VAL A 62 0.97 -8.78 -34.02
N ASP A 63 1.05 -9.66 -33.02
CA ASP A 63 1.41 -9.30 -31.65
C ASP A 63 2.81 -8.67 -31.58
N PHE A 64 3.78 -9.24 -32.30
CA PHE A 64 5.15 -8.72 -32.37
C PHE A 64 5.23 -7.34 -33.04
N PHE A 65 4.53 -7.14 -34.16
CA PHE A 65 4.44 -5.84 -34.82
C PHE A 65 3.83 -4.78 -33.89
N VAL A 66 2.74 -5.13 -33.21
CA VAL A 66 2.06 -4.24 -32.26
C VAL A 66 2.97 -3.87 -31.10
N GLU A 67 3.77 -4.81 -30.56
CA GLU A 67 4.76 -4.51 -29.53
C GLU A 67 5.81 -3.50 -29.99
N CYS A 68 6.34 -3.66 -31.22
CA CYS A 68 7.32 -2.73 -31.79
C CYS A 68 6.72 -1.34 -32.04
N ALA A 69 5.53 -1.28 -32.64
CA ALA A 69 4.80 -0.03 -32.90
C ALA A 69 4.46 0.73 -31.61
N LEU A 70 4.07 -0.01 -30.57
CA LEU A 70 3.78 0.52 -29.24
C LEU A 70 5.03 1.05 -28.55
N GLN A 71 6.17 0.35 -28.66
CA GLN A 71 7.45 0.80 -28.11
C GLN A 71 7.96 2.06 -28.82
N SER A 72 7.83 2.13 -30.15
CA SER A 72 8.15 3.32 -30.94
C SER A 72 7.29 4.52 -30.52
N THR A 73 5.97 4.31 -30.40
CA THR A 73 5.03 5.35 -29.95
C THR A 73 5.37 5.84 -28.54
N ARG A 74 5.79 4.92 -27.65
CA ARG A 74 6.26 5.29 -26.31
C ARG A 74 7.50 6.17 -26.34
N TRP A 75 8.51 5.84 -27.14
CA TRP A 75 9.70 6.69 -27.27
C TRP A 75 9.37 8.08 -27.84
N MET A 76 8.40 8.16 -28.74
CA MET A 76 7.93 9.45 -29.26
C MET A 76 7.23 10.29 -28.19
N MET A 77 6.44 9.64 -27.32
CA MET A 77 5.81 10.29 -26.17
C MET A 77 6.87 10.78 -25.18
N ASP A 78 7.80 9.92 -24.79
CA ASP A 78 8.86 10.22 -23.81
C ASP A 78 9.83 11.29 -24.35
N GLY A 79 10.08 11.30 -25.66
CA GLY A 79 10.94 12.28 -26.34
C GLY A 79 10.25 13.60 -26.72
N GLY A 80 8.93 13.71 -26.56
CA GLY A 80 8.16 14.90 -26.94
C GLY A 80 8.24 15.26 -28.43
N LEU A 81 8.57 14.30 -29.29
CA LEU A 81 9.04 14.55 -30.66
C LEU A 81 7.92 14.91 -31.66
N LYS A 82 6.65 14.65 -31.34
CA LYS A 82 5.52 14.82 -32.28
C LYS A 82 4.26 15.38 -31.65
N ALA A 83 3.38 15.94 -32.51
CA ALA A 83 2.10 16.50 -32.11
C ALA A 83 1.15 15.44 -31.52
N GLY A 84 0.39 15.82 -30.49
CA GLY A 84 -0.48 14.88 -29.76
C GLY A 84 -1.57 14.22 -30.62
N ALA A 85 -1.97 14.84 -31.74
CA ALA A 85 -2.91 14.27 -32.69
C ALA A 85 -2.36 13.02 -33.41
N GLU A 86 -1.07 13.04 -33.77
CA GLU A 86 -0.42 11.92 -34.43
C GLU A 86 -0.23 10.74 -33.47
N ILE A 87 0.09 11.03 -32.21
CA ILE A 87 0.18 9.99 -31.16
C ILE A 87 -1.18 9.31 -30.96
N MET A 88 -2.27 10.08 -30.87
CA MET A 88 -3.63 9.53 -30.79
C MET A 88 -3.99 8.70 -32.03
N TYR A 89 -3.57 9.13 -33.21
CA TYR A 89 -3.81 8.40 -34.45
C TYR A 89 -3.12 7.04 -34.46
N ARG A 90 -1.83 6.99 -34.06
CA ARG A 90 -1.06 5.74 -33.94
C ARG A 90 -1.72 4.74 -32.99
N PHE A 91 -2.16 5.19 -31.81
CA PHE A 91 -2.89 4.32 -30.88
C PHE A 91 -4.20 3.78 -31.48
N ARG A 92 -4.97 4.62 -32.18
CA ARG A 92 -6.20 4.17 -32.86
C ARG A 92 -5.90 3.11 -33.92
N THR A 93 -4.84 3.28 -34.70
CA THR A 93 -4.44 2.29 -35.71
C THR A 93 -3.97 0.99 -35.06
N ILE A 94 -3.18 1.06 -33.97
CA ILE A 94 -2.79 -0.13 -33.20
C ILE A 94 -4.04 -0.87 -32.69
N HIS A 95 -5.05 -0.15 -32.19
CA HIS A 95 -6.30 -0.76 -31.74
C HIS A 95 -7.13 -1.39 -32.86
N ARG A 96 -7.10 -0.82 -34.06
CA ARG A 96 -7.73 -1.44 -35.24
C ARG A 96 -7.02 -2.73 -35.64
N ILE A 97 -5.69 -2.77 -35.52
CA ILE A 97 -4.88 -3.93 -35.87
C ILE A 97 -5.02 -5.04 -34.82
N ALA A 98 -4.97 -4.72 -33.53
CA ALA A 98 -5.06 -5.72 -32.45
C ALA A 98 -5.95 -5.23 -31.30
N PRO A 99 -7.28 -5.38 -31.42
CA PRO A 99 -8.23 -4.95 -30.38
C PRO A 99 -8.14 -5.78 -29.09
N SER A 100 -7.55 -6.99 -29.14
CA SER A 100 -7.34 -7.83 -27.96
C SER A 100 -6.06 -7.50 -27.18
N PHE A 101 -5.24 -6.54 -27.65
CA PHE A 101 -3.95 -6.26 -27.05
C PHE A 101 -4.08 -5.30 -25.85
N GLU A 102 -4.08 -5.87 -24.64
CA GLU A 102 -4.28 -5.16 -23.36
C GLU A 102 -3.31 -3.96 -23.18
N LYS A 103 -2.00 -4.17 -23.39
CA LYS A 103 -0.97 -3.15 -23.12
C LYS A 103 -1.22 -1.86 -23.92
N ALA A 104 -1.76 -1.96 -25.14
CA ALA A 104 -2.11 -0.81 -25.95
C ALA A 104 -3.21 0.03 -25.30
N HIS A 105 -4.26 -0.62 -24.78
CA HIS A 105 -5.37 0.08 -24.13
C HIS A 105 -4.91 0.77 -22.85
N PHE A 106 -4.07 0.09 -22.06
CA PHE A 106 -3.52 0.63 -20.84
C PHE A 106 -2.65 1.88 -21.10
N LEU A 107 -1.72 1.81 -22.06
CA LEU A 107 -0.84 2.92 -22.37
C LEU A 107 -1.58 4.10 -23.01
N TYR A 108 -2.57 3.82 -23.85
CA TYR A 108 -3.39 4.87 -24.44
C TYR A 108 -4.23 5.59 -23.38
N ALA A 109 -4.84 4.86 -22.44
CA ALA A 109 -5.54 5.45 -21.31
C ALA A 109 -4.62 6.33 -20.45
N LYS A 110 -3.39 5.88 -20.16
CA LYS A 110 -2.38 6.66 -19.43
C LYS A 110 -2.00 7.95 -20.16
N TYR A 111 -1.83 7.87 -21.48
CA TYR A 111 -1.55 9.05 -22.31
C TYR A 111 -2.72 10.05 -22.28
N LEU A 112 -3.96 9.56 -22.46
CA LEU A 112 -5.16 10.41 -22.38
C LEU A 112 -5.31 11.07 -21.00
N ASP A 113 -4.99 10.36 -19.90
CA ASP A 113 -5.00 10.93 -18.55
C ASP A 113 -3.95 12.06 -18.41
N SER A 114 -2.77 11.92 -19.02
CA SER A 114 -1.75 12.98 -19.07
C SER A 114 -2.22 14.19 -19.90
N VAL A 115 -2.87 13.95 -21.03
CA VAL A 115 -3.46 15.00 -21.88
C VAL A 115 -4.57 15.74 -21.13
N LEU A 116 -5.42 15.02 -20.39
CA LEU A 116 -6.48 15.59 -19.57
C LEU A 116 -5.88 16.50 -18.48
N LYS A 117 -4.86 16.03 -17.74
CA LYS A 117 -4.15 16.83 -16.71
C LYS A 117 -3.53 18.09 -17.32
N SER A 118 -2.90 17.97 -18.48
CA SER A 118 -2.28 19.10 -19.20
C SER A 118 -3.32 20.13 -19.66
N ARG A 119 -4.47 19.66 -20.18
CA ARG A 119 -5.58 20.53 -20.59
C ARG A 119 -6.19 21.27 -19.41
N ILE A 120 -6.45 20.57 -18.30
CA ILE A 120 -6.95 21.19 -17.06
C ILE A 120 -5.97 22.29 -16.61
N SER A 121 -4.68 21.99 -16.55
CA SER A 121 -3.65 22.96 -16.14
C SER A 121 -3.57 24.18 -17.08
N ALA A 122 -3.81 23.99 -18.39
CA ALA A 122 -3.86 25.09 -19.35
C ALA A 122 -5.12 25.96 -19.21
N LEU A 123 -6.28 25.34 -18.94
CA LEU A 123 -7.54 26.05 -18.71
C LEU A 123 -7.52 26.80 -17.37
N GLN A 124 -6.96 26.20 -16.32
CA GLN A 124 -6.77 26.84 -15.02
C GLN A 124 -5.91 28.09 -15.13
N ARG A 125 -4.79 28.04 -15.86
CA ARG A 125 -3.93 29.22 -16.12
C ARG A 125 -4.65 30.36 -16.84
N ARG A 126 -5.70 30.09 -17.61
CA ARG A 126 -6.54 31.12 -18.24
C ARG A 126 -7.55 31.73 -17.26
N GLN A 127 -7.97 30.98 -16.24
CA GLN A 127 -8.97 31.39 -15.25
C GLN A 127 -8.37 32.03 -13.99
N THR A 128 -7.11 31.76 -13.65
CA THR A 128 -6.41 32.29 -12.46
C THR A 128 -6.29 33.82 -12.40
N GLY A 129 -6.61 34.53 -13.49
CA GLY A 129 -6.73 35.99 -13.50
C GLY A 129 -8.02 36.54 -12.85
N GLN A 130 -9.02 35.70 -12.52
CA GLN A 130 -10.35 36.17 -12.10
C GLN A 130 -10.77 35.82 -10.65
N LEU A 131 -10.19 34.80 -9.99
CA LEU A 131 -10.63 34.37 -8.64
C LEU A 131 -9.44 33.87 -7.77
N PRO A 132 -8.86 34.70 -6.89
CA PRO A 132 -7.89 34.25 -5.89
C PRO A 132 -8.60 33.52 -4.73
N GLY A 133 -8.19 32.29 -4.41
CA GLY A 133 -8.54 31.61 -3.14
C GLY A 133 -9.41 30.35 -3.21
N LEU A 134 -9.71 29.80 -4.40
CA LEU A 134 -10.41 28.51 -4.55
C LEU A 134 -9.44 27.32 -4.45
N ASP A 135 -9.89 26.21 -3.85
CA ASP A 135 -9.13 24.95 -3.77
C ASP A 135 -8.84 24.38 -5.18
N GLU A 136 -7.65 23.80 -5.41
CA GLU A 136 -7.22 23.32 -6.74
C GLU A 136 -8.14 22.22 -7.29
N ASP A 137 -8.67 21.37 -6.41
CA ASP A 137 -9.61 20.29 -6.79
C ASP A 137 -11.00 20.82 -7.14
N ASP A 138 -11.46 21.87 -6.46
CA ASP A 138 -12.72 22.53 -6.79
C ASP A 138 -12.58 23.25 -8.13
N LEU A 139 -11.44 23.91 -8.36
CA LEU A 139 -11.13 24.51 -9.64
C LEU A 139 -11.03 23.46 -10.74
N ARG A 140 -10.40 22.30 -10.47
CA ARG A 140 -10.35 21.17 -11.39
C ARG A 140 -11.75 20.64 -11.70
N SER A 141 -12.59 20.42 -10.70
CA SER A 141 -13.95 19.91 -10.86
C SER A 141 -14.82 20.89 -11.66
N ARG A 142 -14.70 22.19 -11.40
CA ARG A 142 -15.34 23.25 -12.20
C ARG A 142 -14.84 23.28 -13.63
N THR A 143 -13.53 23.13 -13.83
CA THR A 143 -12.93 23.11 -15.18
C THR A 143 -13.43 21.92 -16.00
N ILE A 144 -13.53 20.74 -15.39
CA ILE A 144 -14.09 19.55 -16.05
C ILE A 144 -15.60 19.74 -16.31
N GLY A 145 -16.33 20.31 -15.35
CA GLY A 145 -17.74 20.62 -15.49
C GLY A 145 -18.04 21.65 -16.58
N ALA A 146 -17.13 22.59 -16.84
CA ALA A 146 -17.30 23.65 -17.84
C ALA A 146 -16.94 23.23 -19.27
N ASP A 147 -15.94 22.35 -19.44
CA ASP A 147 -15.36 22.03 -20.75
C ASP A 147 -15.82 20.67 -21.27
N GLU A 148 -16.62 20.66 -22.33
CA GLU A 148 -17.15 19.43 -22.93
C GLU A 148 -16.04 18.48 -23.43
N ALA A 149 -14.92 19.01 -23.92
CA ALA A 149 -13.81 18.19 -24.36
C ALA A 149 -13.12 17.45 -23.20
N CYS A 150 -13.02 18.06 -22.02
CA CYS A 150 -12.59 17.38 -20.79
C CYS A 150 -13.55 16.25 -20.42
N GLN A 151 -14.87 16.49 -20.47
CA GLN A 151 -15.89 15.47 -20.15
C GLN A 151 -15.77 14.25 -21.10
N ARG A 152 -15.70 14.50 -22.41
CA ARG A 152 -15.51 13.43 -23.42
C ARG A 152 -14.20 12.67 -23.24
N ASN A 153 -13.13 13.34 -22.82
CA ASN A 153 -11.86 12.66 -22.54
C ASN A 153 -11.96 11.74 -21.32
N VAL A 154 -12.69 12.14 -20.27
CA VAL A 154 -12.93 11.27 -19.10
C VAL A 154 -13.63 9.98 -19.53
N LEU A 155 -14.70 10.07 -20.33
CA LEU A 155 -15.42 8.89 -20.83
C LEU A 155 -14.50 7.95 -21.64
N ARG A 156 -13.67 8.50 -22.54
CA ARG A 156 -12.70 7.71 -23.33
C ARG A 156 -11.64 7.02 -22.46
N ILE A 157 -11.15 7.70 -21.41
CA ILE A 157 -10.21 7.12 -20.47
C ILE A 157 -10.87 5.95 -19.72
N MET A 158 -12.11 6.13 -19.26
CA MET A 158 -12.88 5.08 -18.59
C MET A 158 -13.10 3.86 -19.50
N GLU A 159 -13.37 4.10 -20.79
CA GLU A 159 -13.56 3.03 -21.78
C GLU A 159 -12.29 2.17 -21.91
N HIS A 160 -11.14 2.79 -22.13
CA HIS A 160 -9.90 2.05 -22.35
C HIS A 160 -9.36 1.37 -21.09
N TYR A 161 -9.50 1.97 -19.90
CA TYR A 161 -9.20 1.26 -18.66
C TYR A 161 -10.14 0.07 -18.44
N THR A 162 -11.42 0.21 -18.79
CA THR A 162 -12.39 -0.89 -18.72
C THR A 162 -12.03 -2.03 -19.67
N GLN A 163 -11.65 -1.71 -20.91
CA GLN A 163 -11.21 -2.69 -21.91
C GLN A 163 -9.94 -3.42 -21.43
N THR A 164 -8.97 -2.69 -20.89
CA THR A 164 -7.76 -3.25 -20.27
C THR A 164 -8.12 -4.32 -19.23
N LEU A 165 -9.01 -3.98 -18.29
CA LEU A 165 -9.43 -4.87 -17.20
C LEU A 165 -10.29 -6.06 -17.64
N CYS A 166 -11.00 -5.93 -18.77
CA CYS A 166 -11.75 -7.04 -19.36
C CYS A 166 -10.83 -8.05 -20.05
N LEU A 167 -9.72 -7.58 -20.65
CA LEU A 167 -8.78 -8.40 -21.42
C LEU A 167 -7.74 -9.07 -20.53
N ASN A 168 -7.13 -8.35 -19.58
CA ASN A 168 -6.18 -8.91 -18.62
C ASN A 168 -6.24 -8.28 -17.22
N SER A 169 -5.73 -9.02 -16.24
CA SER A 169 -5.59 -8.57 -14.85
C SER A 169 -4.19 -8.04 -14.50
N ILE A 170 -3.25 -8.01 -15.44
CA ILE A 170 -1.85 -7.61 -15.21
C ILE A 170 -1.77 -6.18 -14.64
N HIS A 171 -2.50 -5.24 -15.25
CA HIS A 171 -2.48 -3.85 -14.84
C HIS A 171 -3.57 -3.47 -13.82
N VAL A 172 -4.22 -4.43 -13.15
CA VAL A 172 -5.36 -4.18 -12.23
C VAL A 172 -5.02 -3.16 -11.15
N TYR A 173 -3.85 -3.26 -10.52
CA TYR A 173 -3.44 -2.36 -9.43
C TYR A 173 -3.24 -0.91 -9.86
N ASN A 174 -3.12 -0.63 -11.16
CA ASN A 174 -3.02 0.72 -11.69
C ASN A 174 -4.35 1.15 -12.34
N ALA A 175 -4.84 0.34 -13.29
CA ALA A 175 -6.01 0.65 -14.10
C ALA A 175 -7.30 0.73 -13.29
N LEU A 176 -7.57 -0.22 -12.38
CA LEU A 176 -8.83 -0.25 -11.65
C LEU A 176 -8.93 0.88 -10.61
N PRO A 177 -7.91 1.12 -9.75
CA PRO A 177 -7.89 2.28 -8.88
C PRO A 177 -8.16 3.59 -9.64
N ARG A 178 -7.42 3.84 -10.73
CA ARG A 178 -7.56 5.08 -11.49
C ARG A 178 -8.92 5.21 -12.17
N LEU A 179 -9.47 4.12 -12.71
CA LEU A 179 -10.81 4.07 -13.28
C LEU A 179 -11.89 4.46 -12.26
N LEU A 180 -11.84 3.86 -11.07
CA LEU A 180 -12.79 4.14 -10.00
C LEU A 180 -12.69 5.59 -9.53
N SER A 181 -11.49 6.10 -9.32
CA SER A 181 -11.25 7.50 -8.97
C SER A 181 -11.85 8.47 -9.99
N LEU A 182 -11.56 8.27 -11.28
CA LEU A 182 -12.08 9.11 -12.35
C LEU A 182 -13.61 9.08 -12.42
N TRP A 183 -14.21 7.89 -12.31
CA TRP A 183 -15.65 7.74 -12.31
C TRP A 183 -16.30 8.44 -11.11
N PHE A 184 -15.81 8.19 -9.90
CA PHE A 184 -16.35 8.80 -8.68
C PHE A 184 -16.18 10.31 -8.66
N ASP A 185 -15.02 10.81 -9.05
CA ASP A 185 -14.80 12.26 -9.12
C ASP A 185 -15.72 12.89 -10.15
N PHE A 186 -15.87 12.29 -11.35
CA PHE A 186 -16.72 12.81 -12.40
C PHE A 186 -18.21 12.85 -12.04
N THR A 187 -18.75 11.80 -11.41
CA THR A 187 -20.16 11.78 -10.97
C THR A 187 -20.40 12.59 -9.70
N SER A 188 -19.35 13.00 -8.99
CA SER A 188 -19.46 13.92 -7.85
C SER A 188 -19.49 15.40 -8.23
N ILE A 189 -19.16 15.75 -9.49
CA ILE A 189 -19.14 17.14 -9.96
C ILE A 189 -20.56 17.71 -9.93
N GLN A 190 -20.77 18.71 -9.08
CA GLN A 190 -21.97 19.54 -9.09
C GLN A 190 -21.71 20.77 -9.96
N SER A 191 -22.56 21.01 -10.97
CA SER A 191 -22.45 22.20 -11.80
C SER A 191 -22.80 23.45 -11.01
N SER A 192 -21.82 24.32 -10.74
CA SER A 192 -22.02 25.67 -10.20
C SER A 192 -22.23 26.73 -11.29
N ILE A 193 -22.22 26.31 -12.56
CA ILE A 193 -22.29 27.18 -13.74
C ILE A 193 -23.76 27.45 -14.07
N GLU A 194 -24.16 28.71 -14.24
CA GLU A 194 -25.56 29.11 -14.50
C GLU A 194 -26.09 28.68 -15.88
N ASP A 195 -25.19 28.29 -16.79
CA ASP A 195 -25.52 27.87 -18.16
C ASP A 195 -26.22 26.50 -18.20
N ARG A 196 -27.52 26.53 -18.53
CA ARG A 196 -28.38 25.33 -18.60
C ARG A 196 -27.93 24.32 -19.64
N GLU A 197 -27.28 24.74 -20.73
CA GLU A 197 -26.84 23.84 -21.80
C GLU A 197 -25.64 22.99 -21.32
N VAL A 198 -24.65 23.64 -20.72
CA VAL A 198 -23.48 22.98 -20.14
C VAL A 198 -23.89 22.07 -18.99
N GLN A 199 -24.86 22.48 -18.16
CA GLN A 199 -25.43 21.63 -17.11
C GLN A 199 -26.14 20.40 -17.68
N GLY A 200 -26.91 20.56 -18.76
CA GLY A 200 -27.58 19.45 -19.44
C GLY A 200 -26.59 18.44 -19.99
N ASN A 201 -25.57 18.92 -20.71
CA ASN A 201 -24.51 18.09 -21.29
C ASN A 201 -23.70 17.36 -20.20
N LEU A 202 -23.38 18.03 -19.08
CA LEU A 202 -22.68 17.40 -17.97
C LEU A 202 -23.49 16.25 -17.36
N LYS A 203 -24.79 16.47 -17.08
CA LYS A 203 -25.67 15.43 -16.53
C LYS A 203 -25.81 14.26 -17.51
N GLN A 204 -26.01 14.53 -18.79
CA GLN A 204 -26.08 13.50 -19.81
C GLN A 204 -24.79 12.66 -19.86
N ASN A 205 -23.62 13.30 -19.82
CA ASN A 205 -22.34 12.61 -19.82
C ASN A 205 -22.11 11.81 -18.52
N GLN A 206 -22.58 12.30 -17.36
CA GLN A 206 -22.54 11.58 -16.09
C GLN A 206 -23.45 10.34 -16.10
N GLU A 207 -24.66 10.47 -16.66
CA GLU A 207 -25.58 9.34 -16.89
C GLU A 207 -24.96 8.31 -17.84
N GLU A 208 -24.34 8.76 -18.94
CA GLU A 208 -23.61 7.89 -19.86
C GLU A 208 -22.48 7.12 -19.14
N ALA A 209 -21.71 7.78 -18.28
CA ALA A 209 -20.68 7.14 -17.47
C ALA A 209 -21.25 6.06 -16.54
N ASN A 210 -22.39 6.34 -15.88
CA ASN A 210 -23.06 5.40 -15.00
C ASN A 210 -23.64 4.19 -15.74
N VAL A 211 -24.30 4.42 -16.88
CA VAL A 211 -24.82 3.36 -17.75
C VAL A 211 -23.66 2.52 -18.29
N PHE A 212 -22.58 3.15 -18.72
CA PHE A 212 -21.37 2.47 -19.18
C PHE A 212 -20.80 1.56 -18.10
N MET A 213 -20.57 2.09 -16.90
CA MET A 213 -20.07 1.31 -15.76
C MET A 213 -21.03 0.19 -15.37
N GLY A 214 -22.34 0.47 -15.30
CA GLY A 214 -23.41 -0.48 -15.03
C GLY A 214 -23.45 -1.67 -16.00
N ASN A 215 -23.12 -1.45 -17.27
CA ASN A 215 -23.07 -2.49 -18.29
C ASN A 215 -21.75 -3.27 -18.26
N HIS A 216 -20.63 -2.60 -18.01
CA HIS A 216 -19.30 -3.19 -18.14
C HIS A 216 -18.75 -3.81 -16.87
N PHE A 217 -19.21 -3.41 -15.67
CA PHE A 217 -18.70 -3.98 -14.42
C PHE A 217 -18.91 -5.49 -14.34
N LYS A 218 -19.94 -6.03 -15.01
CA LYS A 218 -20.21 -7.49 -15.09
C LYS A 218 -19.16 -8.23 -15.92
N LYS A 219 -18.57 -7.59 -16.93
CA LYS A 219 -17.52 -8.17 -17.79
C LYS A 219 -16.18 -8.24 -17.06
N ILE A 220 -15.85 -7.23 -16.25
CA ILE A 220 -14.63 -7.22 -15.44
C ILE A 220 -14.68 -8.38 -14.42
N PRO A 221 -13.58 -9.12 -14.20
CA PRO A 221 -13.54 -10.19 -13.20
C PRO A 221 -13.80 -9.69 -11.77
N ALA A 222 -14.62 -10.40 -10.99
CA ALA A 222 -14.90 -9.98 -9.60
C ALA A 222 -13.63 -9.97 -8.71
N GLN A 223 -12.62 -10.78 -9.06
CA GLN A 223 -11.32 -10.78 -8.39
C GLN A 223 -10.56 -9.46 -8.54
N ALA A 224 -10.73 -8.76 -9.66
CA ALA A 224 -10.14 -7.44 -9.86
C ALA A 224 -10.77 -6.43 -8.89
N PHE A 225 -12.09 -6.48 -8.67
CA PHE A 225 -12.78 -5.62 -7.70
C PHE A 225 -12.46 -5.95 -6.23
N TYR A 226 -12.07 -7.19 -5.91
CA TYR A 226 -11.64 -7.57 -4.56
C TYR A 226 -10.44 -6.71 -4.10
N THR A 227 -9.40 -6.69 -4.92
CA THR A 227 -8.70 -5.49 -5.38
C THR A 227 -8.82 -4.18 -4.61
N ALA A 228 -9.92 -3.52 -4.96
CA ALA A 228 -10.24 -2.12 -4.67
C ALA A 228 -11.48 -2.02 -3.79
N LEU A 229 -11.82 -3.09 -3.03
CA LEU A 229 -12.86 -3.05 -1.99
C LEU A 229 -12.71 -1.81 -1.10
N PRO A 230 -11.50 -1.43 -0.68
CA PRO A 230 -11.21 -0.17 0.02
C PRO A 230 -11.78 1.10 -0.61
N GLN A 231 -11.55 1.30 -1.91
CA GLN A 231 -12.08 2.43 -2.66
C GLN A 231 -13.61 2.36 -2.78
N LEU A 232 -14.14 1.19 -3.16
CA LEU A 232 -15.58 0.97 -3.30
C LEU A 232 -16.34 1.25 -1.99
N VAL A 233 -15.81 0.75 -0.87
CA VAL A 233 -16.45 0.91 0.44
C VAL A 233 -16.42 2.37 0.90
N SER A 234 -15.36 3.13 0.61
CA SER A 234 -15.33 4.57 0.94
C SER A 234 -16.41 5.39 0.22
N ARG A 235 -16.95 4.88 -0.91
CA ARG A 235 -17.95 5.55 -1.76
C ARG A 235 -19.33 4.88 -1.72
N ILE A 236 -19.60 4.08 -0.69
CA ILE A 236 -20.87 3.36 -0.55
C ILE A 236 -22.08 4.29 -0.38
N VAL A 237 -21.85 5.48 0.18
CA VAL A 237 -22.81 6.60 0.25
C VAL A 237 -22.26 7.70 -0.65
N HIS A 238 -22.71 7.71 -1.91
CA HIS A 238 -22.32 8.69 -2.91
C HIS A 238 -23.39 9.78 -3.06
N VAL A 239 -23.00 10.95 -3.58
CA VAL A 239 -23.93 12.09 -3.84
C VAL A 239 -24.95 11.70 -4.91
N ASP A 240 -24.46 11.10 -5.99
CA ASP A 240 -25.28 10.53 -7.05
C ASP A 240 -25.83 9.13 -6.68
N SER A 241 -27.14 8.94 -6.80
CA SER A 241 -27.83 7.70 -6.41
C SER A 241 -27.51 6.53 -7.34
N ASP A 242 -27.30 6.80 -8.63
CA ASP A 242 -27.03 5.78 -9.63
C ASP A 242 -25.64 5.19 -9.45
N THR A 243 -24.65 6.06 -9.21
CA THR A 243 -23.29 5.67 -8.79
C THR A 243 -23.35 4.76 -7.57
N ALA A 244 -24.10 5.15 -6.52
CA ALA A 244 -24.23 4.35 -5.31
C ALA A 244 -24.87 2.98 -5.59
N SER A 245 -25.85 2.91 -6.49
CA SER A 245 -26.50 1.67 -6.92
C SER A 245 -25.50 0.72 -7.62
N VAL A 246 -24.70 1.24 -8.56
CA VAL A 246 -23.66 0.47 -9.24
C VAL A 246 -22.61 -0.06 -8.26
N VAL A 247 -22.14 0.77 -7.31
CA VAL A 247 -21.19 0.34 -6.26
C VAL A 247 -21.77 -0.80 -5.41
N ARG A 248 -23.03 -0.68 -4.97
CA ARG A 248 -23.72 -1.75 -4.22
C ARG A 248 -23.79 -3.04 -5.03
N GLY A 249 -24.08 -2.94 -6.34
CA GLY A 249 -24.08 -4.07 -7.27
C GLY A 249 -22.72 -4.76 -7.40
N ILE A 250 -21.63 -3.98 -7.46
CA ILE A 250 -20.25 -4.50 -7.50
C ILE A 250 -19.91 -5.22 -6.19
N LEU A 251 -20.15 -4.58 -5.03
CA LEU A 251 -19.87 -5.16 -3.72
C LEU A 251 -20.64 -6.46 -3.48
N LYS A 252 -21.93 -6.47 -3.85
CA LYS A 252 -22.77 -7.68 -3.82
C LYS A 252 -22.15 -8.79 -4.66
N ARG A 253 -21.68 -8.50 -5.88
CA ARG A 253 -21.07 -9.50 -6.78
C ARG A 253 -19.77 -10.08 -6.21
N VAL A 254 -18.93 -9.25 -5.60
CA VAL A 254 -17.69 -9.72 -4.96
C VAL A 254 -18.03 -10.62 -3.77
N LEU A 255 -19.00 -10.21 -2.95
CA LEU A 255 -19.43 -10.96 -1.77
C LEU A 255 -20.10 -12.30 -2.13
N THR A 256 -20.88 -12.36 -3.21
CA THR A 256 -21.48 -13.63 -3.66
C THR A 256 -20.47 -14.59 -4.27
N LYS A 257 -19.44 -14.07 -4.97
CA LYS A 257 -18.39 -14.91 -5.57
C LYS A 257 -17.40 -15.44 -4.52
N PHE A 258 -16.99 -14.60 -3.57
CA PHE A 258 -15.97 -14.93 -2.56
C PHE A 258 -16.46 -14.65 -1.12
N PRO A 259 -17.54 -15.31 -0.65
CA PRO A 259 -18.19 -14.97 0.61
C PRO A 259 -17.28 -15.15 1.83
N LYS A 260 -16.47 -16.21 1.84
CA LYS A 260 -15.59 -16.56 2.96
C LYS A 260 -14.44 -15.55 3.15
N GLN A 261 -14.00 -14.89 2.09
CA GLN A 261 -12.92 -13.91 2.12
C GLN A 261 -13.46 -12.48 2.18
N ALA A 262 -14.46 -12.14 1.36
CA ALA A 262 -15.00 -10.78 1.24
C ALA A 262 -15.83 -10.33 2.44
N MET A 263 -16.37 -11.26 3.24
CA MET A 263 -17.09 -10.90 4.46
C MET A 263 -16.20 -10.16 5.47
N TRP A 264 -14.90 -10.44 5.52
CA TRP A 264 -13.98 -9.85 6.49
C TRP A 264 -13.71 -8.36 6.22
N PRO A 265 -13.25 -7.94 5.01
CA PRO A 265 -13.10 -6.50 4.71
C PRO A 265 -14.41 -5.71 4.78
N LEU A 266 -15.55 -6.35 4.55
CA LEU A 266 -16.88 -5.74 4.58
C LEU A 266 -17.55 -5.79 5.97
N ALA A 267 -16.95 -6.46 6.95
CA ALA A 267 -17.56 -6.72 8.26
C ALA A 267 -17.98 -5.44 8.98
N TRP A 268 -17.12 -4.42 8.96
CA TRP A 268 -17.38 -3.15 9.65
C TRP A 268 -18.59 -2.39 9.13
N LEU A 269 -19.01 -2.60 7.88
CA LEU A 269 -20.19 -1.93 7.33
C LEU A 269 -21.46 -2.30 8.11
N ARG A 270 -21.59 -3.54 8.58
CA ARG A 270 -22.75 -4.01 9.36
C ARG A 270 -22.84 -3.40 10.75
N HIS A 271 -21.73 -2.88 11.26
CA HIS A 271 -21.62 -2.33 12.61
C HIS A 271 -20.99 -0.92 12.61
N SER A 272 -21.15 -0.20 11.50
CA SER A 272 -20.73 1.20 11.41
C SER A 272 -21.53 2.05 12.39
N LYS A 273 -20.85 3.03 13.00
CA LYS A 273 -21.46 4.10 13.82
C LYS A 273 -22.39 4.98 12.99
N ALA A 274 -22.13 5.12 11.68
CA ALA A 274 -22.98 5.87 10.78
C ALA A 274 -24.20 5.03 10.36
N LEU A 275 -25.40 5.52 10.70
CA LEU A 275 -26.66 4.81 10.45
C LEU A 275 -26.87 4.46 8.97
N GLU A 276 -26.58 5.39 8.06
CA GLU A 276 -26.77 5.20 6.62
C GLU A 276 -25.82 4.14 6.06
N ARG A 277 -24.53 4.17 6.45
CA ARG A 277 -23.56 3.12 6.06
C ARG A 277 -23.98 1.75 6.59
N ARG A 278 -24.52 1.71 7.82
CA ARG A 278 -25.04 0.47 8.42
C ARG A 278 -26.21 -0.12 7.65
N LYS A 279 -27.22 0.69 7.32
CA LYS A 279 -28.38 0.25 6.51
C LYS A 279 -27.95 -0.30 5.16
N VAL A 280 -27.05 0.40 4.47
CA VAL A 280 -26.54 -0.04 3.16
C VAL A 280 -25.70 -1.31 3.30
N GLY A 281 -24.85 -1.40 4.31
CA GLY A 281 -24.07 -2.59 4.63
C GLY A 281 -24.96 -3.81 4.85
N ASP A 282 -25.97 -3.70 5.71
CA ASP A 282 -26.92 -4.79 5.94
C ASP A 282 -27.70 -5.18 4.68
N SER A 283 -28.11 -4.22 3.85
CA SER A 283 -28.75 -4.50 2.56
C SER A 283 -27.86 -5.32 1.63
N ILE A 284 -26.56 -5.00 1.54
CA ILE A 284 -25.62 -5.74 0.68
C ILE A 284 -25.48 -7.20 1.13
N PHE A 285 -25.35 -7.43 2.43
CA PHE A 285 -25.27 -8.79 2.97
C PHE A 285 -26.56 -9.58 2.71
N GLN A 286 -27.73 -8.97 2.99
CA GLN A 286 -29.03 -9.60 2.73
C GLN A 286 -29.25 -9.91 1.25
N ASP A 287 -28.85 -9.01 0.35
CA ASP A 287 -29.01 -9.23 -1.09
C ASP A 287 -28.04 -10.29 -1.62
N ALA A 288 -26.84 -10.39 -1.05
CA ALA A 288 -25.91 -11.47 -1.33
C ALA A 288 -26.45 -12.81 -0.83
N GLU A 289 -26.96 -12.87 0.40
CA GLU A 289 -27.63 -14.04 0.99
C GLU A 289 -28.78 -14.54 0.10
N LYS A 290 -29.71 -13.66 -0.30
CA LYS A 290 -30.82 -13.99 -1.21
C LYS A 290 -30.32 -14.55 -2.54
N THR A 291 -29.22 -14.02 -3.07
CA THR A 291 -28.64 -14.48 -4.34
C THR A 291 -28.00 -15.86 -4.19
N LEU A 292 -27.35 -16.13 -3.06
CA LEU A 292 -26.76 -17.44 -2.74
C LEU A 292 -27.82 -18.52 -2.55
N VAL A 293 -28.95 -18.18 -1.91
CA VAL A 293 -30.11 -19.07 -1.79
C VAL A 293 -30.68 -19.42 -3.17
N LYS A 294 -30.87 -18.42 -4.05
CA LYS A 294 -31.32 -18.63 -5.43
C LYS A 294 -30.36 -19.50 -6.25
N ALA A 295 -29.06 -19.41 -5.97
CA ALA A 295 -28.03 -20.21 -6.63
C ALA A 295 -27.81 -21.60 -5.99
N SER A 296 -28.65 -22.02 -5.03
CA SER A 296 -28.54 -23.29 -4.31
C SER A 296 -27.20 -23.52 -3.57
N ASN A 297 -26.44 -22.45 -3.30
CA ASN A 297 -25.14 -22.52 -2.61
C ASN A 297 -25.29 -22.46 -1.09
N GLN A 298 -25.83 -23.54 -0.51
CA GLN A 298 -26.19 -23.60 0.93
C GLN A 298 -25.01 -23.39 1.88
N THR A 299 -23.82 -23.89 1.54
CA THR A 299 -22.62 -23.73 2.38
C THR A 299 -22.19 -22.27 2.51
N HIS A 300 -22.14 -21.56 1.39
CA HIS A 300 -21.79 -20.13 1.35
C HIS A 300 -22.84 -19.25 2.02
N TYR A 301 -24.12 -19.59 1.85
CA TYR A 301 -25.21 -18.91 2.54
C TYR A 301 -25.11 -19.05 4.08
N ARG A 302 -24.90 -20.26 4.59
CA ARG A 302 -24.76 -20.54 6.03
C ARG A 302 -23.61 -19.75 6.67
N VAL A 303 -22.44 -19.73 6.02
CA VAL A 303 -21.29 -18.95 6.49
C VAL A 303 -21.60 -17.46 6.55
N LEU A 304 -22.24 -16.92 5.51
CA LEU A 304 -22.54 -15.50 5.44
C LEU A 304 -23.58 -15.07 6.50
N MET A 305 -24.60 -15.89 6.73
CA MET A 305 -25.58 -15.69 7.79
C MET A 305 -24.91 -15.70 9.18
N ALA A 306 -24.15 -16.74 9.48
CA ALA A 306 -23.50 -16.93 10.77
C ALA A 306 -22.38 -15.91 11.05
N SER A 307 -21.85 -15.23 10.02
CA SER A 307 -20.84 -14.17 10.16
C SER A 307 -21.29 -13.06 11.11
N LYS A 308 -22.59 -12.75 11.17
CA LYS A 308 -23.15 -11.70 12.06
C LYS A 308 -22.86 -11.99 13.53
N GLY A 309 -23.08 -13.23 13.95
CA GLY A 309 -22.82 -13.67 15.32
C GLY A 309 -21.33 -13.63 15.62
N LEU A 310 -20.50 -14.01 14.66
CA LEU A 310 -19.05 -14.10 14.84
C LEU A 310 -18.43 -12.70 15.03
N PHE A 311 -18.85 -11.73 14.22
CA PHE A 311 -18.41 -10.34 14.37
C PHE A 311 -18.83 -9.75 15.72
N LYS A 312 -20.05 -10.05 16.17
CA LYS A 312 -20.54 -9.61 17.49
C LYS A 312 -19.71 -10.19 18.63
N PHE A 313 -19.36 -11.48 18.58
CA PHE A 313 -18.49 -12.12 19.57
C PHE A 313 -17.13 -11.41 19.71
N PHE A 314 -16.49 -11.10 18.58
CA PHE A 314 -15.21 -10.38 18.60
C PHE A 314 -15.35 -8.94 19.11
N GLN A 315 -16.43 -8.24 18.79
CA GLN A 315 -16.69 -6.89 19.31
C GLN A 315 -16.90 -6.90 20.83
N GLU A 316 -17.65 -7.87 21.36
CA GLU A 316 -17.86 -8.03 22.80
C GLU A 316 -16.53 -8.33 23.51
N LEU A 317 -15.69 -9.18 22.92
CA LEU A 317 -14.35 -9.48 23.42
C LEU A 317 -13.43 -8.24 23.39
N ALA A 318 -13.49 -7.45 22.31
CA ALA A 318 -12.74 -6.20 22.19
C ALA A 318 -13.13 -5.21 23.29
N LYS A 319 -14.44 -5.05 23.52
CA LYS A 319 -15.02 -4.11 24.48
C LYS A 319 -14.98 -4.58 25.93
N TYR A 320 -14.66 -5.85 26.17
CA TYR A 320 -14.56 -6.39 27.52
C TYR A 320 -13.51 -5.63 28.34
N LYS A 321 -13.97 -4.98 29.43
CA LYS A 321 -13.10 -4.31 30.40
C LYS A 321 -13.02 -5.19 31.64
N ASN A 322 -11.80 -5.52 32.06
CA ASN A 322 -11.61 -6.23 33.32
C ASN A 322 -11.70 -5.24 34.49
N SER A 323 -12.36 -5.65 35.58
CA SER A 323 -12.43 -4.87 36.82
C SER A 323 -11.07 -4.80 37.52
N ASP A 324 -10.24 -5.84 37.40
CA ASP A 324 -8.90 -5.89 37.96
C ASP A 324 -7.82 -5.53 36.92
N LEU A 325 -7.01 -4.52 37.23
CA LEU A 325 -5.91 -4.04 36.39
C LEU A 325 -4.68 -4.97 36.39
N SER A 326 -4.55 -5.84 37.38
CA SER A 326 -3.38 -6.74 37.56
C SER A 326 -3.46 -8.02 36.71
N THR A 327 -4.66 -8.41 36.30
CA THR A 327 -4.91 -9.66 35.58
C THR A 327 -4.33 -9.65 34.16
N GLN A 328 -3.51 -10.65 33.86
CA GLN A 328 -2.87 -10.83 32.55
C GLN A 328 -3.62 -11.81 31.63
N SER A 329 -4.74 -12.37 32.10
CA SER A 329 -5.58 -13.28 31.32
C SER A 329 -7.04 -13.18 31.73
N ILE A 330 -7.94 -13.40 30.77
CA ILE A 330 -9.40 -13.46 30.96
C ILE A 330 -9.94 -14.80 30.47
N ASN A 331 -10.99 -15.29 31.12
CA ASN A 331 -11.72 -16.48 30.65
C ASN A 331 -12.91 -16.02 29.80
N VAL A 332 -12.96 -16.48 28.56
CA VAL A 332 -13.99 -16.16 27.58
C VAL A 332 -14.90 -17.36 27.41
N LYS A 333 -16.21 -17.11 27.28
CA LYS A 333 -17.18 -18.17 26.98
C LYS A 333 -16.85 -18.82 25.63
N PRO A 334 -16.97 -20.16 25.51
CA PRO A 334 -16.74 -20.83 24.23
C PRO A 334 -17.72 -20.30 23.19
N TRP A 335 -17.24 -20.21 21.94
CA TRP A 335 -18.10 -19.85 20.81
C TRP A 335 -19.23 -20.87 20.64
N LYS A 336 -20.47 -20.38 20.65
CA LYS A 336 -21.69 -21.15 20.36
C LYS A 336 -22.42 -20.44 19.22
N GLY A 337 -21.96 -20.67 18.00
CA GLY A 337 -22.57 -20.10 16.78
C GLY A 337 -23.61 -21.02 16.16
N GLU A 338 -24.36 -20.48 15.20
CA GLU A 338 -25.28 -21.24 14.34
C GLU A 338 -24.55 -22.24 13.43
N VAL A 339 -23.25 -22.01 13.21
CA VAL A 339 -22.38 -22.79 12.34
C VAL A 339 -21.04 -23.04 13.06
N ASP A 340 -20.47 -24.22 12.80
CA ASP A 340 -19.15 -24.60 13.29
C ASP A 340 -18.07 -23.63 12.80
N LEU A 341 -17.10 -23.34 13.66
CA LEU A 341 -15.99 -22.43 13.31
C LEU A 341 -15.20 -22.92 12.08
N THR A 342 -15.21 -24.23 11.83
CA THR A 342 -14.46 -24.87 10.74
C THR A 342 -14.95 -24.46 9.36
N GLU A 343 -16.16 -23.90 9.25
CA GLU A 343 -16.68 -23.37 7.99
C GLU A 343 -16.05 -22.02 7.62
N PHE A 344 -15.58 -21.27 8.62
CA PHE A 344 -14.96 -19.96 8.44
C PHE A 344 -13.49 -20.08 8.05
N ILE A 345 -13.04 -19.12 7.21
CA ILE A 345 -11.63 -18.91 6.91
C ILE A 345 -11.05 -17.98 7.99
N PRO A 346 -9.88 -18.29 8.59
CA PRO A 346 -9.22 -17.36 9.49
C PRO A 346 -8.84 -16.06 8.75
N PRO A 347 -9.04 -14.88 9.35
CA PRO A 347 -8.68 -13.60 8.75
C PRO A 347 -7.16 -13.35 8.83
N VAL A 348 -6.38 -14.17 8.12
CA VAL A 348 -4.92 -14.06 8.01
C VAL A 348 -4.53 -13.55 6.63
N GLN A 349 -3.40 -12.85 6.54
CA GLN A 349 -2.93 -12.18 5.33
C GLN A 349 -2.82 -13.15 4.16
N ALA A 350 -2.28 -14.35 4.39
CA ALA A 350 -2.15 -15.38 3.36
C ALA A 350 -3.50 -15.85 2.80
N ALA A 351 -4.55 -15.86 3.62
CA ALA A 351 -5.89 -16.32 3.20
C ALA A 351 -6.73 -15.23 2.55
N LEU A 352 -6.50 -13.96 2.91
CA LEU A 352 -7.23 -12.80 2.40
C LEU A 352 -6.55 -12.12 1.21
N SER A 353 -5.29 -12.44 0.93
CA SER A 353 -4.58 -11.86 -0.22
C SER A 353 -4.95 -12.58 -1.51
N ALA A 354 -5.51 -11.83 -2.47
CA ALA A 354 -5.73 -12.35 -3.83
C ALA A 354 -4.41 -12.32 -4.63
N SER A 355 -3.92 -13.47 -5.09
CA SER A 355 -2.86 -13.53 -6.10
C SER A 355 -3.49 -13.35 -7.47
N LEU A 356 -3.16 -12.25 -8.13
CA LEU A 356 -3.50 -12.05 -9.54
C LEU A 356 -2.20 -12.32 -10.28
N ASP A 357 -1.98 -13.58 -10.65
CA ASP A 357 -0.78 -13.98 -11.38
C ASP A 357 -0.79 -13.32 -12.77
N SER A 358 0.38 -12.91 -13.26
CA SER A 358 0.55 -12.22 -14.55
C SER A 358 0.43 -13.15 -15.77
N SER A 359 -0.08 -14.37 -15.61
CA SER A 359 -0.25 -15.36 -16.68
C SER A 359 -1.63 -15.22 -17.30
N GLU A 360 -1.74 -15.34 -18.62
CA GLU A 360 -3.00 -15.24 -19.39
C GLU A 360 -4.09 -16.23 -18.90
N SER A 361 -3.70 -17.28 -18.18
CA SER A 361 -4.61 -18.25 -17.53
C SER A 361 -5.30 -17.75 -16.25
N ALA A 362 -4.96 -16.56 -15.75
CA ALA A 362 -5.43 -16.02 -14.47
C ALA A 362 -6.94 -15.71 -14.39
N PHE A 363 -7.65 -15.67 -15.53
CA PHE A 363 -9.11 -15.49 -15.55
C PHE A 363 -9.88 -16.73 -15.07
N MET A 364 -9.29 -17.92 -15.17
CA MET A 364 -9.95 -19.19 -14.87
C MET A 364 -9.50 -19.82 -13.54
N SER A 365 -8.39 -19.37 -12.96
CA SER A 365 -7.90 -19.86 -11.66
C SER A 365 -8.54 -19.12 -10.49
N ASP A 366 -8.80 -19.83 -9.38
CA ASP A 366 -9.15 -19.23 -8.10
C ASP A 366 -7.99 -18.31 -7.64
N PRO A 367 -8.23 -17.00 -7.38
CA PRO A 367 -7.18 -16.07 -6.95
C PRO A 367 -6.70 -16.30 -5.53
N PHE A 368 -7.39 -17.14 -4.75
CA PHE A 368 -7.03 -17.45 -3.37
C PHE A 368 -6.32 -18.81 -3.26
N PRO A 369 -5.48 -19.00 -2.23
CA PRO A 369 -4.87 -20.31 -1.97
C PRO A 369 -5.95 -21.38 -1.79
N ARG A 370 -5.78 -22.55 -2.42
CA ARG A 370 -6.74 -23.66 -2.33
C ARG A 370 -6.77 -24.29 -0.93
N GLN A 371 -5.60 -24.41 -0.30
CA GLN A 371 -5.45 -25.03 1.02
C GLN A 371 -5.31 -23.95 2.09
N VAL A 372 -6.46 -23.44 2.56
CA VAL A 372 -6.50 -22.51 3.70
C VAL A 372 -6.92 -23.27 4.96
N PRO A 373 -6.11 -23.21 6.03
CA PRO A 373 -6.45 -23.84 7.31
C PRO A 373 -7.78 -23.32 7.88
N ARG A 374 -8.49 -24.13 8.65
CA ARG A 374 -9.81 -23.81 9.23
C ARG A 374 -9.74 -23.63 10.74
N MET A 375 -10.48 -22.67 11.28
CA MET A 375 -10.54 -22.45 12.74
C MET A 375 -11.45 -23.50 13.38
N ARG A 376 -10.98 -24.30 14.32
CA ARG A 376 -11.80 -25.29 15.03
C ARG A 376 -12.40 -24.71 16.31
N LEU A 377 -11.57 -24.09 17.14
CA LEU A 377 -11.95 -23.62 18.47
C LEU A 377 -11.11 -22.41 18.87
N PHE A 378 -11.71 -21.48 19.62
CA PHE A 378 -10.98 -20.43 20.33
C PHE A 378 -10.57 -20.89 21.72
N SER A 379 -9.35 -20.57 22.14
CA SER A 379 -8.90 -20.79 23.51
C SER A 379 -9.76 -19.98 24.49
N GLN A 380 -10.20 -20.64 25.56
CA GLN A 380 -11.00 -20.01 26.60
C GLN A 380 -10.18 -19.02 27.43
N ARG A 381 -8.87 -19.26 27.58
CA ARG A 381 -7.98 -18.39 28.34
C ARG A 381 -7.28 -17.43 27.37
N VAL A 382 -7.71 -16.17 27.37
CA VAL A 382 -7.21 -15.12 26.49
C VAL A 382 -6.23 -14.23 27.25
N SER A 383 -5.06 -13.98 26.67
CA SER A 383 -4.03 -13.13 27.31
C SER A 383 -4.34 -11.64 27.08
N VAL A 384 -4.10 -10.81 28.09
CA VAL A 384 -4.28 -9.36 28.03
C VAL A 384 -2.92 -8.69 27.99
N MET A 385 -2.65 -7.90 26.95
CA MET A 385 -1.36 -7.24 26.76
C MET A 385 -1.18 -6.05 27.72
N SER A 386 0.05 -5.82 28.18
CA SER A 386 0.42 -4.75 29.12
C SER A 386 0.64 -3.39 28.43
N SER A 387 -0.33 -2.93 27.64
CA SER A 387 -0.30 -1.61 27.00
C SER A 387 -1.44 -0.70 27.51
N LYS A 388 -1.39 0.60 27.18
CA LYS A 388 -2.43 1.56 27.57
C LYS A 388 -3.85 1.14 27.13
N ALA A 389 -3.96 0.48 25.98
CA ALA A 389 -5.24 0.01 25.43
C ALA A 389 -5.65 -1.38 25.92
N ARG A 390 -4.74 -2.13 26.58
CA ARG A 390 -4.93 -3.52 27.05
C ARG A 390 -5.64 -4.43 26.01
N PRO A 391 -5.11 -4.56 24.78
CA PRO A 391 -5.68 -5.43 23.77
C PRO A 391 -5.55 -6.91 24.16
N LYS A 392 -6.40 -7.76 23.58
CA LYS A 392 -6.54 -9.17 23.97
C LYS A 392 -5.93 -10.06 22.89
N LYS A 393 -4.99 -10.93 23.27
CA LYS A 393 -4.38 -11.93 22.40
C LYS A 393 -5.20 -13.22 22.46
N LEU A 394 -6.00 -13.43 21.42
CA LEU A 394 -6.85 -14.59 21.22
C LEU A 394 -6.10 -15.68 20.45
N LYS A 395 -6.20 -16.93 20.92
CA LYS A 395 -5.63 -18.11 20.26
C LYS A 395 -6.74 -18.93 19.61
N ALA A 396 -6.53 -19.32 18.36
CA ALA A 396 -7.41 -20.22 17.61
C ALA A 396 -6.65 -21.51 17.24
N TYR A 397 -7.27 -22.65 17.52
CA TYR A 397 -6.79 -23.97 17.10
C TYR A 397 -7.23 -24.27 15.67
N VAL A 398 -6.37 -24.89 14.89
CA VAL A 398 -6.52 -24.94 13.43
C VAL A 398 -6.40 -26.36 12.88
N VAL A 399 -7.26 -26.69 11.92
CA VAL A 399 -7.31 -27.98 11.20
C VAL A 399 -7.12 -27.79 9.69
N ALA A 400 -6.77 -28.86 8.96
CA ALA A 400 -6.59 -28.84 7.51
C ALA A 400 -7.89 -28.52 6.76
N ALA A 401 -7.76 -28.00 5.54
CA ALA A 401 -8.88 -27.67 4.67
C ALA A 401 -9.76 -28.88 4.28
N ASP A 402 -9.15 -30.07 4.12
CA ASP A 402 -9.78 -31.26 3.52
C ASP A 402 -10.33 -32.29 4.55
N SER A 403 -10.38 -31.93 5.83
CA SER A 403 -10.73 -32.87 6.90
C SER A 403 -12.20 -33.37 6.91
N ARG A 404 -13.02 -32.98 5.92
CA ARG A 404 -14.38 -33.52 5.73
C ARG A 404 -14.40 -34.89 5.05
N LEU A 405 -13.28 -35.34 4.45
CA LEU A 405 -13.18 -36.64 3.76
C LEU A 405 -12.75 -37.82 4.67
N SER A 406 -12.35 -37.58 5.92
CA SER A 406 -11.96 -38.69 6.82
C SER A 406 -13.12 -39.31 7.61
N SER A 407 -14.38 -38.91 7.36
CA SER A 407 -15.53 -39.55 8.02
C SER A 407 -15.85 -40.94 7.46
N ALA A 408 -15.19 -41.38 6.38
CA ALA A 408 -15.37 -42.71 5.78
C ALA A 408 -14.48 -43.81 6.41
N CYS A 409 -13.56 -43.47 7.33
CA CYS A 409 -12.67 -44.45 7.96
C CYS A 409 -12.90 -44.61 9.47
N ALA A 410 -13.94 -44.02 10.05
CA ALA A 410 -14.25 -44.12 11.47
C ALA A 410 -15.36 -45.14 11.75
N SER A 411 -15.13 -46.40 11.36
CA SER A 411 -15.88 -47.54 11.90
C SER A 411 -15.09 -48.14 13.06
N ASN A 412 -14.93 -47.37 14.14
CA ASN A 412 -14.74 -47.85 15.52
C ASN A 412 -14.74 -46.63 16.45
N GLY A 413 -15.54 -46.72 17.51
CA GLY A 413 -15.92 -45.61 18.37
C GLY A 413 -14.76 -44.99 19.18
N THR A 414 -15.08 -43.79 19.66
CA THR A 414 -14.40 -42.99 20.71
C THR A 414 -13.07 -42.33 20.35
N ASP A 415 -13.07 -41.41 19.39
CA ASP A 415 -12.60 -40.01 19.56
C ASP A 415 -12.72 -39.25 18.23
N GLN A 416 -13.74 -38.40 18.11
CA GLN A 416 -13.97 -37.54 16.93
C GLN A 416 -13.04 -36.30 16.90
N ASN A 417 -11.84 -36.38 17.45
CA ASN A 417 -10.91 -35.25 17.50
C ASN A 417 -9.91 -35.34 16.35
N LEU A 418 -10.20 -34.62 15.26
CA LEU A 418 -9.21 -34.30 14.24
C LEU A 418 -7.99 -33.63 14.92
N PRO A 419 -6.75 -34.09 14.68
CA PRO A 419 -5.57 -33.51 15.30
C PRO A 419 -5.38 -32.06 14.82
N ASP A 420 -5.14 -31.15 15.75
CA ASP A 420 -4.81 -29.76 15.43
C ASP A 420 -3.44 -29.71 14.74
N ILE A 421 -3.37 -29.01 13.61
CA ILE A 421 -2.14 -28.84 12.81
C ILE A 421 -1.29 -27.70 13.37
N GLY A 422 -1.92 -26.78 14.10
CA GLY A 422 -1.24 -25.66 14.73
C GLY A 422 -2.18 -24.65 15.37
N GLU A 423 -1.61 -23.49 15.69
CA GLU A 423 -2.30 -22.37 16.32
C GLU A 423 -2.11 -21.07 15.54
N ILE A 424 -3.18 -20.28 15.45
CA ILE A 424 -3.14 -18.90 14.93
C ILE A 424 -3.51 -17.95 16.05
N HIS A 425 -2.79 -16.85 16.15
CA HIS A 425 -3.01 -15.83 17.15
C HIS A 425 -3.57 -14.55 16.51
N PHE A 426 -4.52 -13.92 17.20
CA PHE A 426 -5.13 -12.66 16.81
C PHE A 426 -5.04 -11.67 17.96
N LEU A 427 -4.77 -10.40 17.65
CA LEU A 427 -4.89 -9.30 18.58
C LEU A 427 -6.26 -8.64 18.38
N VAL A 428 -7.14 -8.84 19.36
CA VAL A 428 -8.45 -8.21 19.42
C VAL A 428 -8.29 -6.85 20.11
N LYS A 429 -8.44 -5.78 19.32
CA LYS A 429 -8.16 -4.40 19.75
C LYS A 429 -9.45 -3.57 19.73
N GLN A 430 -9.60 -2.74 20.75
CA GLN A 430 -10.52 -1.60 20.74
C GLN A 430 -9.68 -0.33 20.79
N GLU A 431 -9.85 0.53 19.80
CA GLU A 431 -9.33 1.89 19.82
C GLU A 431 -10.14 2.76 20.77
N ALA A 432 -9.48 3.34 21.76
CA ALA A 432 -10.12 4.28 22.67
C ALA A 432 -10.41 5.63 21.98
N LYS A 433 -9.48 6.06 21.09
CA LYS A 433 -9.52 7.33 20.36
C LYS A 433 -8.81 7.15 19.02
N GLY A 434 -9.56 6.84 17.97
CA GLY A 434 -9.02 6.61 16.64
C GLY A 434 -9.91 5.68 15.83
N ASP A 435 -9.42 5.29 14.65
CA ASP A 435 -10.11 4.38 13.76
C ASP A 435 -9.12 3.36 13.18
N LEU A 436 -9.43 2.06 13.30
CA LEU A 436 -8.56 0.95 12.89
C LEU A 436 -8.47 0.77 11.38
N ARG A 437 -9.33 1.44 10.61
CA ARG A 437 -9.29 1.38 9.14
C ARG A 437 -7.99 1.97 8.59
N LYS A 438 -7.29 2.82 9.36
CA LYS A 438 -6.00 3.41 8.95
C LYS A 438 -4.93 2.31 8.83
N ASP A 439 -4.84 1.42 9.82
CA ASP A 439 -3.92 0.29 9.81
C ASP A 439 -4.24 -0.67 8.66
N ALA A 440 -5.52 -0.95 8.42
CA ALA A 440 -5.96 -1.80 7.30
C ALA A 440 -5.55 -1.22 5.92
N ARG A 441 -5.72 0.10 5.73
CA ARG A 441 -5.34 0.79 4.50
C ARG A 441 -3.82 0.88 4.32
N VAL A 442 -3.05 1.06 5.40
CA VAL A 442 -1.58 1.02 5.33
C VAL A 442 -1.09 -0.38 4.97
N GLN A 443 -1.69 -1.44 5.51
CA GLN A 443 -1.34 -2.81 5.13
C GLN A 443 -1.70 -3.11 3.66
N GLU A 444 -2.83 -2.61 3.16
CA GLU A 444 -3.16 -2.67 1.73
C GLU A 444 -2.11 -1.98 0.86
N LEU A 445 -1.71 -0.76 1.21
CA LEU A 445 -0.65 -0.05 0.51
C LEU A 445 0.67 -0.84 0.52
N ASN A 446 1.05 -1.40 1.66
CA ASN A 446 2.25 -2.24 1.78
C ASN A 446 2.16 -3.48 0.87
N ASN A 447 0.97 -4.07 0.71
CA ASN A 447 0.76 -5.19 -0.21
C ASN A 447 0.93 -4.77 -1.68
N VAL A 448 0.50 -3.57 -2.05
CA VAL A 448 0.76 -3.02 -3.39
C VAL A 448 2.26 -2.79 -3.57
N ILE A 449 2.93 -2.18 -2.60
CA ILE A 449 4.39 -1.94 -2.63
C ILE A 449 5.16 -3.24 -2.79
N ASN A 450 4.81 -4.30 -2.05
CA ASN A 450 5.43 -5.61 -2.18
C ASN A 450 5.35 -6.18 -3.60
N ARG A 451 4.21 -6.01 -4.27
CA ARG A 451 4.04 -6.44 -5.67
C ARG A 451 4.88 -5.59 -6.62
N LEU A 452 4.94 -4.29 -6.39
CA LEU A 452 5.78 -3.38 -7.20
C LEU A 452 7.27 -3.73 -7.06
N MET A 453 7.74 -3.98 -5.83
CA MET A 453 9.11 -4.43 -5.55
C MET A 453 9.41 -5.79 -6.19
N ALA A 454 8.47 -6.74 -6.14
CA ALA A 454 8.61 -8.04 -6.79
C ALA A 454 8.68 -7.94 -8.33
N ASN A 455 7.99 -6.97 -8.93
CA ASN A 455 7.95 -6.77 -10.39
C ASN A 455 9.08 -5.89 -10.94
N SER A 456 9.86 -5.24 -10.08
CA SER A 456 10.95 -4.34 -10.45
C SER A 456 12.05 -5.05 -11.26
N ARG A 457 12.75 -4.29 -12.13
CA ARG A 457 13.80 -4.82 -13.01
C ARG A 457 14.99 -5.39 -12.23
N ASP A 458 15.30 -4.82 -11.07
CA ASP A 458 16.36 -5.28 -10.16
C ASP A 458 16.06 -6.69 -9.62
N SER A 459 14.79 -7.06 -9.46
CA SER A 459 14.35 -8.41 -9.05
C SER A 459 14.49 -9.47 -10.16
N LYS A 460 14.66 -9.07 -11.43
CA LYS A 460 14.71 -9.97 -12.61
C LYS A 460 16.12 -10.10 -13.24
N GLY A 461 17.11 -9.39 -12.70
CA GLY A 461 18.50 -9.48 -13.15
C GLY A 461 19.14 -10.81 -12.78
N HIS A 462 19.71 -11.51 -13.77
CA HIS A 462 20.34 -12.84 -13.63
C HIS A 462 21.65 -12.83 -12.80
N THR A 463 22.12 -11.66 -12.34
CA THR A 463 23.35 -11.50 -11.56
C THR A 463 23.13 -11.35 -10.06
N THR A 464 21.87 -11.28 -9.60
CA THR A 464 21.51 -11.14 -8.18
C THR A 464 20.42 -12.13 -7.80
N HIS A 465 20.76 -13.42 -7.79
CA HIS A 465 19.93 -14.44 -7.15
C HIS A 465 19.58 -13.97 -5.70
N ASN A 466 18.29 -13.96 -5.35
CA ASN A 466 17.76 -13.88 -3.98
C ASN A 466 17.75 -12.55 -3.19
N ARG A 467 17.93 -11.36 -3.77
CA ARG A 467 17.68 -10.09 -3.03
C ARG A 467 16.21 -9.64 -3.07
N ARG A 468 15.28 -10.50 -2.64
CA ARG A 468 13.87 -10.10 -2.49
C ARG A 468 13.76 -9.15 -1.29
N HIS A 469 13.63 -7.86 -1.58
CA HIS A 469 13.28 -6.86 -0.57
C HIS A 469 11.76 -6.78 -0.52
N GLY A 470 11.15 -7.16 0.60
CA GLY A 470 9.71 -7.12 0.81
C GLY A 470 9.40 -6.68 2.23
N LEU A 471 8.22 -6.07 2.39
CA LEU A 471 7.66 -5.68 3.67
C LEU A 471 6.85 -6.86 4.21
N ARG A 472 7.10 -7.26 5.45
CA ARG A 472 6.24 -8.22 6.14
C ARG A 472 4.89 -7.54 6.43
N THR A 473 3.82 -8.03 5.80
CA THR A 473 2.45 -7.56 6.03
C THR A 473 1.63 -8.55 6.86
N PHE A 474 0.56 -8.04 7.47
CA PHE A 474 -0.35 -8.82 8.29
C PHE A 474 -1.80 -8.33 8.08
N ALA A 475 -2.77 -9.22 8.24
CA ALA A 475 -4.17 -8.87 8.02
C ALA A 475 -4.71 -8.00 9.16
N VAL A 476 -5.44 -6.95 8.79
CA VAL A 476 -6.20 -6.11 9.71
C VAL A 476 -7.66 -6.11 9.27
N THR A 477 -8.52 -6.68 10.09
CA THR A 477 -9.95 -6.78 9.84
C THR A 477 -10.71 -5.86 10.77
N CYS A 478 -11.28 -4.80 10.22
CA CYS A 478 -12.13 -3.88 10.96
C CYS A 478 -13.53 -4.50 11.15
N LEU A 479 -14.04 -4.48 12.38
CA LEU A 479 -15.38 -4.94 12.73
C LEU A 479 -16.33 -3.78 13.02
N SER A 480 -15.79 -2.62 13.39
CA SER A 480 -16.45 -1.32 13.50
C SER A 480 -15.36 -0.25 13.28
N GLU A 481 -15.68 1.03 13.37
CA GLU A 481 -14.64 2.08 13.27
C GLU A 481 -13.60 1.96 14.39
N ASP A 482 -14.00 1.52 15.59
CA ASP A 482 -13.12 1.46 16.77
C ASP A 482 -12.72 0.05 17.21
N THR A 483 -13.22 -1.01 16.57
CA THR A 483 -12.94 -2.40 16.98
C THR A 483 -12.53 -3.25 15.80
N GLY A 484 -11.58 -4.16 16.02
CA GLY A 484 -11.04 -4.99 14.96
C GLY A 484 -10.14 -6.11 15.45
N LEU A 485 -9.71 -6.92 14.48
CA LEU A 485 -8.82 -8.05 14.64
C LEU A 485 -7.56 -7.77 13.84
N LEU A 486 -6.41 -7.90 14.49
CA LEU A 486 -5.11 -7.87 13.82
C LEU A 486 -4.50 -9.26 13.89
N GLU A 487 -3.97 -9.74 12.78
CA GLU A 487 -3.16 -10.96 12.76
C GLU A 487 -1.90 -10.77 13.62
N TRP A 488 -1.63 -11.73 14.50
CA TRP A 488 -0.40 -11.74 15.28
C TRP A 488 0.74 -12.29 14.43
N VAL A 489 1.81 -11.52 14.27
CA VAL A 489 3.00 -11.99 13.55
C VAL A 489 3.80 -12.93 14.47
N PRO A 490 3.90 -14.24 14.16
CA PRO A 490 4.59 -15.20 15.01
C PRO A 490 6.11 -14.92 15.04
N ASN A 491 6.79 -15.46 16.06
CA ASN A 491 8.26 -15.44 16.21
C ASN A 491 8.93 -14.05 16.22
N THR A 492 8.14 -13.00 16.41
CA THR A 492 8.66 -11.63 16.47
C THR A 492 9.01 -11.20 17.90
N SER A 493 10.11 -10.47 18.03
CA SER A 493 10.52 -9.79 19.28
C SER A 493 10.79 -8.32 19.00
N SER A 494 10.46 -7.45 19.94
CA SER A 494 10.72 -6.01 19.78
C SER A 494 12.22 -5.70 19.80
N LEU A 495 12.64 -4.70 19.02
CA LEU A 495 14.02 -4.22 19.00
C LEU A 495 14.54 -3.91 20.41
N ARG A 496 13.69 -3.32 21.27
CA ARG A 496 14.00 -3.10 22.70
C ARG A 496 14.37 -4.38 23.42
N SER A 497 13.60 -5.45 23.25
CA SER A 497 13.85 -6.74 23.87
C SER A 497 15.17 -7.33 23.38
N LEU A 498 15.41 -7.27 22.07
CA LEU A 498 16.62 -7.83 21.45
C LEU A 498 17.89 -7.12 21.89
N VAL A 499 17.87 -5.79 21.92
CA VAL A 499 18.98 -4.99 22.44
C VAL A 499 19.22 -5.30 23.92
N SER A 500 18.18 -5.46 24.73
CA SER A 500 18.34 -5.88 26.14
C SER A 500 19.05 -7.23 26.25
N VAL A 501 18.66 -8.21 25.42
CA VAL A 501 19.29 -9.54 25.38
C VAL A 501 20.74 -9.45 24.95
N ALA A 502 21.06 -8.69 23.91
CA ALA A 502 22.41 -8.56 23.37
C ALA A 502 23.44 -8.04 24.40
N TYR A 503 23.02 -7.14 25.28
CA TYR A 503 23.88 -6.50 26.29
C TYR A 503 24.01 -7.30 27.60
N ASN A 504 23.16 -8.31 27.83
CA ASN A 504 23.17 -9.11 29.07
C ASN A 504 24.34 -10.12 29.20
N PRO A 505 24.75 -10.87 28.14
CA PRO A 505 25.84 -11.86 28.26
C PRO A 505 27.23 -11.25 28.47
N GLN A 506 27.39 -9.94 28.27
CA GLN A 506 28.64 -9.22 28.55
C GLN A 506 28.74 -8.67 29.99
N ALA A 507 27.72 -8.89 30.83
CA ALA A 507 27.82 -8.64 32.26
C ALA A 507 28.36 -9.90 32.95
N ASN A 508 29.50 -9.81 33.63
CA ASN A 508 30.01 -10.88 34.51
C ASN A 508 28.86 -11.48 35.32
N ALA A 509 28.80 -12.83 35.41
CA ALA A 509 27.79 -13.55 36.19
C ALA A 509 27.69 -13.09 37.67
N PHE A 510 28.74 -12.44 38.18
CA PHE A 510 28.85 -11.88 39.52
C PHE A 510 28.50 -10.38 39.64
N SER A 511 28.18 -9.69 38.55
CA SER A 511 27.74 -8.29 38.59
C SER A 511 26.23 -8.24 38.79
N SER A 512 25.80 -7.69 39.93
CA SER A 512 24.39 -7.42 40.25
C SER A 512 23.72 -6.38 39.31
N ARG A 513 24.40 -5.94 38.25
CA ARG A 513 23.97 -4.86 37.35
C ARG A 513 23.98 -5.32 35.89
N ARG A 514 22.88 -5.95 35.45
CA ARG A 514 22.64 -6.28 34.03
C ARG A 514 22.61 -4.99 33.20
N ARG A 515 23.67 -4.69 32.44
CA ARG A 515 23.78 -3.46 31.62
C ARG A 515 22.62 -3.33 30.63
N GLY A 516 22.20 -4.44 30.01
CA GLY A 516 21.10 -4.47 29.05
C GLY A 516 19.77 -4.01 29.66
N SER A 517 19.41 -4.53 30.83
CA SER A 517 18.17 -4.14 31.53
C SER A 517 18.14 -2.65 31.91
N ARG A 518 19.30 -2.03 32.21
CA ARG A 518 19.38 -0.58 32.50
C ARG A 518 19.26 0.27 31.24
N LEU A 519 19.91 -0.15 30.15
CA LEU A 519 19.88 0.54 28.86
C LEU A 519 18.45 0.71 28.34
N VAL A 520 17.63 -0.34 28.49
CA VAL A 520 16.26 -0.38 27.99
C VAL A 520 15.21 0.07 29.01
N ALA A 521 15.60 0.26 30.27
CA ALA A 521 14.69 0.71 31.32
C ALA A 521 14.43 2.21 31.21
N MET A 522 13.20 2.58 30.88
CA MET A 522 12.76 3.98 30.82
C MET A 522 12.91 4.75 32.15
N ASN A 523 12.96 4.02 33.27
CA ASN A 523 13.10 4.60 34.62
C ASN A 523 14.54 4.57 35.15
N ASP A 524 15.55 4.22 34.35
CA ASP A 524 16.95 4.27 34.82
C ASP A 524 17.35 5.72 35.14
N PRO A 525 17.71 6.04 36.39
CA PRO A 525 17.92 7.42 36.81
C PRO A 525 19.21 8.03 36.22
N VAL A 526 20.19 7.20 35.86
CA VAL A 526 21.50 7.66 35.37
C VAL A 526 21.39 8.03 33.90
N LEU A 527 20.94 7.10 33.06
CA LEU A 527 20.86 7.33 31.62
C LEU A 527 19.81 8.39 31.28
N ARG A 528 18.63 8.32 31.93
CA ARG A 528 17.59 9.34 31.78
C ARG A 528 18.05 10.71 32.30
N GLY A 529 18.74 10.74 33.44
CA GLY A 529 19.29 11.96 34.00
C GLY A 529 20.34 12.59 33.07
N ASN A 530 21.23 11.79 32.50
CA ASN A 530 22.20 12.27 31.52
C ASN A 530 21.51 12.80 30.26
N PHE A 531 20.56 12.07 29.70
CA PHE A 531 19.88 12.50 28.48
C PHE A 531 18.96 13.70 28.69
N GLU A 532 17.96 13.63 29.59
CA GLU A 532 16.96 14.69 29.76
C GLU A 532 17.53 15.92 30.48
N LYS A 533 18.28 15.73 31.58
CA LYS A 533 18.74 16.86 32.43
C LYS A 533 20.05 17.48 31.98
N LYS A 534 20.89 16.76 31.22
CA LYS A 534 22.13 17.31 30.68
C LYS A 534 22.00 17.58 29.18
N CYS A 535 21.87 16.54 28.35
CA CYS A 535 21.90 16.71 26.89
C CYS A 535 20.72 17.57 26.39
N GLN A 536 19.49 17.21 26.73
CA GLN A 536 18.30 17.94 26.26
C GLN A 536 18.13 19.30 26.93
N ALA A 537 18.56 19.46 28.18
CA ALA A 537 18.54 20.76 28.84
C ALA A 537 19.40 21.79 28.10
N MET A 538 20.60 21.42 27.63
CA MET A 538 21.45 22.31 26.82
C MET A 538 20.76 22.75 25.51
N TYR A 539 19.95 21.87 24.92
CA TYR A 539 19.19 22.21 23.74
C TYR A 539 17.98 23.11 24.06
N PHE A 540 17.11 22.72 25.00
CA PHE A 540 15.87 23.44 25.27
C PHE A 540 16.05 24.73 26.07
N SER A 541 17.03 24.79 26.97
CA SER A 541 17.29 25.95 27.82
C SER A 541 18.30 26.90 27.18
N ASP A 542 19.41 26.38 26.67
CA ASP A 542 20.49 27.25 26.16
C ASP A 542 20.38 27.48 24.65
N GLY A 543 19.62 26.65 23.92
CA GLY A 543 19.47 26.73 22.46
C GLY A 543 20.72 26.27 21.69
N ASN A 544 21.64 25.56 22.35
CA ASN A 544 22.90 25.09 21.74
C ASN A 544 22.79 23.61 21.36
N LEU A 545 22.51 23.35 20.09
CA LEU A 545 22.26 22.01 19.59
C LEU A 545 23.54 21.17 19.47
N ARG A 546 24.62 21.78 18.98
CA ARG A 546 25.90 21.10 18.77
C ARG A 546 26.50 20.57 20.07
N LYS A 547 26.46 21.38 21.13
CA LYS A 547 26.92 20.96 22.46
C LYS A 547 26.02 19.88 23.08
N ALA A 548 24.71 19.91 22.80
CA ALA A 548 23.81 18.85 23.21
C ALA A 548 24.14 17.51 22.51
N ALA A 549 24.49 17.57 21.21
CA ALA A 549 24.90 16.41 20.43
C ALA A 549 26.23 15.81 20.92
N THR A 550 27.25 16.64 21.20
CA THR A 550 28.52 16.13 21.76
C THR A 550 28.33 15.47 23.12
N LEU A 551 27.50 16.05 24.00
CA LEU A 551 27.17 15.45 25.28
C LEU A 551 26.41 14.12 25.12
N PHE A 552 25.55 14.01 24.11
CA PHE A 552 24.86 12.76 23.81
C PHE A 552 25.83 11.65 23.39
N GLU A 553 26.82 11.97 22.55
CA GLU A 553 27.85 11.03 22.14
C GLU A 553 28.72 10.57 23.34
N GLU A 554 29.15 11.51 24.19
CA GLU A 554 30.01 11.24 25.34
C GLU A 554 29.30 10.51 26.48
N LEU A 555 28.09 10.95 26.84
CA LEU A 555 27.38 10.48 28.04
C LEU A 555 26.44 9.30 27.77
N CYS A 556 25.95 9.14 26.54
CA CYS A 556 25.04 8.06 26.18
C CYS A 556 25.73 7.03 25.29
N LEU A 557 26.19 7.40 24.09
CA LEU A 557 26.68 6.43 23.11
C LEU A 557 28.00 5.77 23.53
N ARG A 558 28.94 6.52 24.10
CA ARG A 558 30.23 5.97 24.56
C ARG A 558 30.07 5.02 25.75
N GLN A 559 29.07 5.24 26.61
CA GLN A 559 28.80 4.36 27.76
C GLN A 559 28.13 3.05 27.34
N TYR A 560 27.40 3.06 26.22
CA TYR A 560 26.62 1.95 25.70
C TYR A 560 26.95 1.73 24.21
N PRO A 561 28.09 1.09 23.91
CA PRO A 561 28.49 0.81 22.53
C PRO A 561 27.50 -0.15 21.88
N PRO A 562 27.24 -0.04 20.57
CA PRO A 562 26.25 -0.86 19.89
C PRO A 562 26.65 -2.36 19.90
N LEU A 563 25.69 -3.23 20.19
CA LEU A 563 25.91 -4.68 20.32
C LEU A 563 24.84 -5.53 19.64
N LEU A 564 23.98 -4.95 18.80
CA LEU A 564 22.89 -5.71 18.19
C LEU A 564 23.41 -6.77 17.22
N TYR A 565 24.56 -6.56 16.58
CA TYR A 565 25.23 -7.59 15.77
C TYR A 565 25.44 -8.90 16.55
N TRP A 566 25.69 -8.81 17.86
CA TRP A 566 25.96 -9.96 18.72
C TRP A 566 24.72 -10.83 18.91
N TRP A 567 23.53 -10.22 18.94
CA TRP A 567 22.28 -10.99 18.99
C TRP A 567 22.10 -11.85 17.75
N PHE A 568 22.45 -11.35 16.56
CA PHE A 568 22.41 -12.15 15.33
C PHE A 568 23.37 -13.33 15.41
N VAL A 569 24.60 -13.11 15.91
CA VAL A 569 25.61 -14.17 16.07
C VAL A 569 25.16 -15.23 17.08
N GLN A 570 24.51 -14.83 18.17
CA GLN A 570 24.02 -15.77 19.19
C GLN A 570 22.77 -16.55 18.74
N THR A 571 21.93 -15.93 17.91
CA THR A 571 20.66 -16.54 17.46
C THR A 571 20.88 -17.51 16.30
N TYR A 572 21.75 -17.15 15.35
CA TYR A 572 22.02 -17.94 14.15
C TYR A 572 23.40 -18.58 14.25
N LEU A 573 23.45 -19.83 14.73
CA LEU A 573 24.69 -20.58 14.93
C LEU A 573 25.36 -20.98 13.61
N ASP A 574 24.57 -21.19 12.57
CA ASP A 574 25.06 -21.51 11.23
C ASP A 574 25.45 -20.23 10.47
N PRO A 575 26.69 -20.11 9.95
CA PRO A 575 27.16 -18.91 9.25
C PRO A 575 26.32 -18.54 8.02
N HIS A 576 25.79 -19.53 7.30
CA HIS A 576 24.93 -19.26 6.14
C HIS A 576 23.60 -18.65 6.57
N SER A 577 22.94 -19.26 7.56
CA SER A 577 21.70 -18.76 8.15
C SER A 577 21.87 -17.37 8.78
N TRP A 578 22.99 -17.12 9.46
CA TRP A 578 23.35 -15.81 10.00
C TRP A 578 23.49 -14.76 8.90
N TYR A 579 24.24 -15.09 7.83
CA TYR A 579 24.44 -14.18 6.71
C TYR A 579 23.11 -13.84 6.03
N GLU A 580 22.28 -14.85 5.75
CA GLU A 580 20.93 -14.68 5.19
C GLU A 580 20.04 -13.81 6.08
N ALA A 581 20.01 -14.08 7.38
CA ALA A 581 19.20 -13.32 8.34
C ALA A 581 19.65 -11.85 8.43
N ARG A 582 20.96 -11.59 8.45
CA ARG A 582 21.53 -10.23 8.44
C ARG A 582 21.16 -9.48 7.15
N ILE A 583 21.27 -10.15 5.99
CA ILE A 583 20.88 -9.56 4.71
C ILE A 583 19.38 -9.23 4.76
N ARG A 584 18.52 -10.18 5.12
CA ARG A 584 17.05 -9.96 5.22
C ARG A 584 16.70 -8.82 6.17
N PHE A 585 17.35 -8.74 7.34
CA PHE A 585 17.20 -7.61 8.27
C PHE A 585 17.51 -6.28 7.59
N THR A 586 18.67 -6.20 6.93
CA THR A 586 19.16 -4.99 6.27
C THR A 586 18.24 -4.56 5.11
N LEU A 587 17.84 -5.51 4.26
CA LEU A 587 16.96 -5.26 3.10
C LEU A 587 15.56 -4.81 3.54
N SER A 588 14.97 -5.50 4.54
CA SER A 588 13.63 -5.16 5.06
C SER A 588 13.63 -3.85 5.84
N ALA A 589 14.68 -3.55 6.60
CA ALA A 589 14.85 -2.24 7.26
C ALA A 589 14.98 -1.11 6.22
N ALA A 590 15.71 -1.32 5.13
CA ALA A 590 15.83 -0.36 4.03
C ALA A 590 14.47 -0.11 3.33
N ALA A 591 13.71 -1.19 3.06
CA ALA A 591 12.37 -1.09 2.48
C ALA A 591 11.41 -0.32 3.39
N TRP A 592 11.38 -0.63 4.69
CA TRP A 592 10.58 0.12 5.67
C TRP A 592 11.04 1.57 5.84
N SER A 593 12.33 1.86 5.68
CA SER A 593 12.86 3.23 5.74
C SER A 593 12.39 4.07 4.55
N ALA A 594 12.38 3.50 3.34
CA ALA A 594 11.85 4.13 2.14
C ALA A 594 10.35 4.45 2.29
N VAL A 595 9.56 3.45 2.68
CA VAL A 595 8.11 3.59 2.88
C VAL A 595 7.78 4.52 4.04
N GLY A 596 8.54 4.43 5.13
CA GLY A 596 8.42 5.29 6.30
C GLY A 596 8.63 6.76 5.97
N HIS A 597 9.67 7.07 5.21
CA HIS A 597 9.93 8.44 4.76
C HIS A 597 8.85 8.93 3.80
N VAL A 598 8.47 8.15 2.78
CA VAL A 598 7.47 8.57 1.78
C VAL A 598 6.10 8.82 2.42
N ILE A 599 5.61 7.91 3.29
CA ILE A 599 4.30 8.05 3.95
C ILE A 599 4.35 9.04 5.13
N GLY A 600 5.53 9.26 5.72
CA GLY A 600 5.65 10.01 6.97
C GLY A 600 5.23 9.20 8.20
N LEU A 601 5.77 7.99 8.33
CA LEU A 601 5.54 7.11 9.49
C LEU A 601 6.33 7.61 10.71
N GLY A 602 5.63 8.03 11.76
CA GLY A 602 6.19 8.41 13.06
C GLY A 602 5.89 7.38 14.17
N ASP A 603 6.15 7.76 15.41
CA ASP A 603 6.04 6.91 16.61
C ASP A 603 6.88 5.62 16.50
N ARG A 604 8.07 5.73 15.90
CA ARG A 604 8.98 4.59 15.64
C ARG A 604 9.90 4.28 16.82
N HIS A 605 9.34 4.18 18.02
CA HIS A 605 10.07 3.72 19.19
C HIS A 605 10.42 2.23 19.08
N SER A 606 11.38 1.77 19.89
CA SER A 606 11.97 0.41 19.83
C SER A 606 11.02 -0.74 20.15
N GLU A 607 9.75 -0.47 20.47
CA GLU A 607 8.71 -1.49 20.67
C GLU A 607 7.83 -1.69 19.43
N ASN A 608 7.77 -0.69 18.55
CA ASN A 608 7.01 -0.74 17.30
C ASN A 608 7.82 -1.29 16.12
N ILE A 609 9.12 -1.53 16.33
CA ILE A 609 10.00 -2.23 15.40
C ILE A 609 10.26 -3.61 15.97
N LEU A 610 9.82 -4.63 15.25
CA LEU A 610 10.00 -6.03 15.60
C LEU A 610 10.99 -6.68 14.64
N VAL A 611 11.67 -7.72 15.10
CA VAL A 611 12.49 -8.60 14.26
C VAL A 611 11.97 -10.03 14.42
N ASP A 612 11.80 -10.72 13.31
CA ASP A 612 11.47 -12.15 13.30
C ASP A 612 12.73 -12.96 13.64
N ALA A 613 12.67 -13.70 14.75
CA ALA A 613 13.79 -14.49 15.25
C ALA A 613 14.14 -15.68 14.35
N LEU A 614 13.24 -16.12 13.46
CA LEU A 614 13.53 -17.26 12.56
C LEU A 614 14.32 -16.85 11.33
N ASN A 615 14.03 -15.69 10.75
CA ASN A 615 14.59 -15.30 9.45
C ASN A 615 15.26 -13.93 9.42
N GLY A 616 15.23 -13.17 10.52
CA GLY A 616 15.86 -11.85 10.66
C GLY A 616 15.09 -10.70 10.03
N GLU A 617 13.87 -10.89 9.52
CA GLU A 617 13.12 -9.81 8.87
C GLU A 617 12.66 -8.73 9.86
N CYS A 618 12.81 -7.47 9.46
CA CYS A 618 12.30 -6.30 10.18
C CYS A 618 10.81 -6.08 9.87
N VAL A 619 10.00 -5.91 10.92
CA VAL A 619 8.54 -5.76 10.85
C VAL A 619 8.12 -4.54 11.64
N HIS A 620 7.39 -3.62 11.01
CA HIS A 620 6.81 -2.47 11.69
C HIS A 620 5.37 -2.76 12.10
N VAL A 621 5.00 -2.34 13.31
CA VAL A 621 3.63 -2.43 13.84
C VAL A 621 3.16 -1.06 14.34
N ASP A 622 1.85 -0.93 14.59
CA ASP A 622 1.17 0.29 15.05
C ASP A 622 1.30 1.46 14.06
N PHE A 623 0.30 1.67 13.19
CA PHE A 623 0.32 2.74 12.19
C PHE A 623 -0.57 3.92 12.59
N ASP A 624 -0.57 4.25 13.87
CA ASP A 624 -1.36 5.37 14.41
C ASP A 624 -0.83 6.74 13.97
N CYS A 625 0.49 6.85 13.82
CA CYS A 625 1.21 8.08 13.53
C CYS A 625 1.70 8.07 12.07
N ILE A 626 0.81 8.37 11.13
CA ILE A 626 1.11 8.47 9.69
C ILE A 626 0.92 9.90 9.18
N PHE A 627 1.44 10.19 7.98
CA PHE A 627 1.34 11.52 7.33
C PHE A 627 1.99 12.63 8.15
N ASP A 628 3.23 12.39 8.60
CA ASP A 628 4.04 13.35 9.35
C ASP A 628 3.42 13.83 10.67
N LYS A 629 2.43 13.10 11.19
CA LYS A 629 1.89 13.35 12.54
C LYS A 629 2.97 13.34 13.62
N GLY A 630 4.08 12.63 13.39
CA GLY A 630 5.25 12.64 14.27
C GLY A 630 5.84 14.03 14.48
N LEU A 631 5.77 14.91 13.47
CA LEU A 631 6.23 16.30 13.55
C LEU A 631 5.30 17.18 14.38
N LEU A 632 4.04 16.78 14.57
CA LEU A 632 3.03 17.51 15.33
C LEU A 632 2.97 17.10 16.82
N LEU A 633 3.76 16.11 17.23
CA LEU A 633 3.86 15.69 18.62
C LEU A 633 4.46 16.82 19.49
N PRO A 634 4.16 16.89 20.79
CA PRO A 634 4.76 17.87 21.70
C PRO A 634 6.29 17.89 21.65
N ARG A 635 6.88 16.72 21.40
CA ARG A 635 8.27 16.57 20.98
C ARG A 635 8.29 16.01 19.56
N PRO A 636 8.55 16.85 18.55
CA PRO A 636 8.56 16.44 17.15
C PRO A 636 9.58 15.33 16.87
N GLU A 637 9.19 14.35 16.09
CA GLU A 637 10.12 13.35 15.53
C GLU A 637 10.76 13.90 14.26
N VAL A 638 11.91 14.55 14.41
CA VAL A 638 12.62 15.27 13.33
C VAL A 638 13.46 14.38 12.42
N VAL A 639 13.50 13.07 12.67
CA VAL A 639 14.26 12.10 11.86
C VAL A 639 13.35 11.45 10.81
N PRO A 640 13.85 11.16 9.58
CA PRO A 640 13.02 10.55 8.52
C PRO A 640 12.59 9.12 8.82
N PHE A 641 13.40 8.37 9.58
CA PHE A 641 13.11 7.02 10.08
C PHE A 641 14.10 6.66 11.20
N ARG A 642 13.87 5.56 11.92
CA ARG A 642 14.80 5.09 12.96
C ARG A 642 16.04 4.46 12.31
N LEU A 643 17.20 5.09 12.51
CA LEU A 643 18.50 4.56 12.12
C LEU A 643 19.53 4.86 13.22
N THR A 644 19.45 4.11 14.32
CA THR A 644 20.32 4.30 15.49
C THR A 644 21.61 3.48 15.37
N ALA A 645 22.58 3.74 16.26
CA ALA A 645 23.86 3.06 16.27
C ALA A 645 23.74 1.52 16.33
N ASN A 646 22.81 0.97 17.12
CA ASN A 646 22.58 -0.48 17.17
C ASN A 646 22.02 -1.02 15.84
N MET A 647 21.18 -0.26 15.13
CA MET A 647 20.69 -0.70 13.81
C MET A 647 21.80 -0.72 12.77
N VAL A 648 22.64 0.33 12.74
CA VAL A 648 23.77 0.42 11.80
C VAL A 648 24.78 -0.70 12.03
N ASP A 649 25.09 -0.98 13.29
CA ASP A 649 25.97 -2.06 13.71
C ASP A 649 25.46 -3.45 13.29
N ALA A 650 24.15 -3.69 13.37
CA ALA A 650 23.55 -4.94 12.92
C ALA A 650 23.64 -5.18 11.40
N PHE A 651 23.86 -4.14 10.58
CA PHE A 651 24.05 -4.30 9.13
C PHE A 651 25.41 -4.93 8.79
N GLY A 652 26.33 -4.96 9.75
CA GLY A 652 27.68 -5.51 9.59
C GLY A 652 28.73 -4.42 9.33
N PRO A 653 29.94 -4.81 8.91
CA PRO A 653 31.11 -3.93 8.93
C PRO A 653 31.01 -2.74 7.97
N THR A 654 30.22 -2.85 6.89
CA THR A 654 29.98 -1.75 5.95
C THR A 654 28.94 -0.75 6.46
N GLY A 655 28.26 -1.04 7.58
CA GLY A 655 27.20 -0.21 8.14
C GLY A 655 26.16 0.21 7.09
N VAL A 656 25.90 1.51 7.01
CA VAL A 656 24.93 2.11 6.08
C VAL A 656 25.38 2.06 4.61
N ASP A 657 26.69 2.12 4.34
CA ASP A 657 27.25 2.30 2.99
C ASP A 657 27.41 1.00 2.18
N GLY A 658 26.75 -0.07 2.61
CA GLY A 658 26.69 -1.33 1.88
C GLY A 658 25.30 -1.67 1.39
N VAL A 659 24.85 -2.84 1.83
CA VAL A 659 23.57 -3.44 1.43
C VAL A 659 22.38 -2.54 1.76
N PHE A 660 22.45 -1.79 2.87
CA PHE A 660 21.39 -0.86 3.28
C PHE A 660 21.20 0.27 2.25
N ARG A 661 22.25 1.02 1.91
CA ARG A 661 22.17 2.11 0.91
C ARG A 661 21.71 1.60 -0.45
N SER A 662 22.21 0.44 -0.90
CA SER A 662 21.76 -0.17 -2.16
C SER A 662 20.29 -0.57 -2.13
N GLY A 663 19.82 -1.18 -1.04
CA GLY A 663 18.43 -1.58 -0.86
C GLY A 663 17.48 -0.38 -0.78
N LEU A 664 17.90 0.68 -0.06
CA LEU A 664 17.14 1.92 0.07
C LEU A 664 17.02 2.65 -1.27
N LYS A 665 18.11 2.68 -2.07
CA LYS A 665 18.09 3.20 -3.45
C LYS A 665 17.12 2.43 -4.33
N SER A 666 17.17 1.09 -4.34
CA SER A 666 16.29 0.26 -5.16
C SER A 666 14.81 0.43 -4.75
N ALA A 667 14.55 0.46 -3.44
CA ALA A 667 13.20 0.72 -2.90
C ALA A 667 12.69 2.10 -3.33
N MET A 668 13.47 3.17 -3.15
CA MET A 668 13.09 4.52 -3.56
C MET A 668 12.87 4.63 -5.07
N THR A 669 13.72 4.02 -5.88
CA THR A 669 13.55 3.97 -7.35
C THR A 669 12.21 3.33 -7.71
N THR A 670 11.89 2.18 -7.11
CA THR A 670 10.62 1.48 -7.33
C THR A 670 9.41 2.32 -6.93
N LEU A 671 9.48 3.04 -5.80
CA LEU A 671 8.39 3.91 -5.34
C LEU A 671 8.19 5.09 -6.30
N ARG A 672 9.28 5.75 -6.75
CA ARG A 672 9.23 6.88 -7.68
C ARG A 672 8.70 6.48 -9.06
N ASP A 673 9.16 5.35 -9.61
CA ASP A 673 8.70 4.83 -10.91
C ASP A 673 7.19 4.52 -10.93
N ASN A 674 6.62 4.20 -9.77
CA ASN A 674 5.21 3.81 -9.62
C ASN A 674 4.38 4.86 -8.84
N ARG A 675 4.82 6.13 -8.84
CA ARG A 675 4.18 7.26 -8.16
C ARG A 675 2.66 7.31 -8.34
N ASP A 676 2.18 7.27 -9.59
CA ASP A 676 0.74 7.41 -9.88
C ASP A 676 -0.09 6.29 -9.22
N THR A 677 0.44 5.06 -9.23
CA THR A 677 -0.22 3.91 -8.60
C THR A 677 -0.31 4.07 -7.09
N LEU A 678 0.77 4.52 -6.44
CA LEU A 678 0.77 4.77 -5.00
C LEU A 678 -0.20 5.88 -4.60
N LEU A 679 -0.24 6.98 -5.36
CA LEU A 679 -1.17 8.09 -5.12
C LEU A 679 -2.63 7.65 -5.28
N SER A 680 -2.95 6.81 -6.28
CA SER A 680 -4.31 6.27 -6.44
C SER A 680 -4.73 5.33 -5.30
N VAL A 681 -3.80 4.58 -4.71
CA VAL A 681 -4.09 3.73 -3.54
C VAL A 681 -4.27 4.56 -2.27
N LEU A 682 -3.63 5.73 -2.18
CA LEU A 682 -3.76 6.66 -1.05
C LEU A 682 -5.03 7.53 -1.11
N GLU A 683 -5.63 7.69 -2.28
CA GLU A 683 -6.81 8.54 -2.49
C GLU A 683 -8.00 8.26 -1.54
N PRO A 684 -8.35 7.00 -1.19
CA PRO A 684 -9.38 6.70 -0.20
C PRO A 684 -9.21 7.39 1.14
N PHE A 685 -7.97 7.69 1.56
CA PHE A 685 -7.72 8.40 2.81
C PHE A 685 -8.23 9.85 2.77
N VAL A 686 -8.20 10.52 1.60
CA VAL A 686 -8.73 11.89 1.44
C VAL A 686 -10.25 11.89 1.55
N LYS A 687 -10.86 10.92 0.88
CA LYS A 687 -12.31 10.89 0.67
C LYS A 687 -13.08 10.33 1.86
N ASP A 688 -12.46 9.45 2.64
CA ASP A 688 -12.98 8.96 3.92
C ASP A 688 -11.89 9.16 4.98
N PRO A 689 -11.75 10.38 5.53
CA PRO A 689 -10.67 10.71 6.45
C PRO A 689 -10.83 9.91 7.75
N VAL A 690 -10.09 8.80 7.82
CA VAL A 690 -9.99 7.91 8.98
C VAL A 690 -9.17 8.55 10.11
N ILE A 691 -8.47 9.64 9.79
CA ILE A 691 -7.41 10.20 10.60
C ILE A 691 -7.94 11.42 11.36
N ASP A 692 -7.95 11.32 12.68
CA ASP A 692 -8.33 12.44 13.54
C ASP A 692 -7.15 13.41 13.74
N TRP A 693 -7.27 14.62 13.20
CA TRP A 693 -6.29 15.71 13.32
C TRP A 693 -6.62 16.70 14.44
N LYS A 694 -7.81 16.60 15.08
CA LYS A 694 -8.32 17.57 16.05
C LYS A 694 -7.48 17.69 17.32
N ARG A 695 -6.71 16.65 17.66
CA ARG A 695 -6.09 16.49 18.99
C ARG A 695 -4.79 17.27 19.22
N TYR A 696 -4.18 17.82 18.16
CA TYR A 696 -2.84 18.41 18.23
C TYR A 696 -2.82 19.95 18.20
N ARG A 697 -3.99 20.60 18.03
CA ARG A 697 -4.11 22.07 17.94
C ARG A 697 -4.65 22.77 19.19
N SER A 698 -4.60 22.17 20.38
CA SER A 698 -4.94 22.89 21.62
C SER A 698 -4.06 24.12 21.92
N HIS A 699 -3.04 24.39 21.10
CA HIS A 699 -2.14 25.54 21.20
C HIS A 699 -2.29 26.58 20.07
N GLN A 700 -3.24 26.43 19.12
CA GLN A 700 -3.57 27.48 18.16
C GLN A 700 -4.98 28.03 18.46
N ARG A 701 -5.04 29.34 18.68
CA ARG A 701 -6.17 30.11 19.21
C ARG A 701 -7.52 29.78 18.54
N ASN A 702 -8.56 29.93 19.35
CA ASN A 702 -9.99 29.90 19.04
C ASN A 702 -10.34 30.69 17.78
N ASP A 703 -10.35 30.06 16.61
CA ASP A 703 -11.09 30.61 15.48
C ASP A 703 -11.76 29.55 14.57
N ALA A 704 -13.04 29.82 14.35
CA ALA A 704 -14.01 29.21 13.45
C ALA A 704 -14.45 27.75 13.70
N THR A 705 -15.76 27.58 13.53
CA THR A 705 -16.58 26.37 13.57
C THR A 705 -15.94 25.16 12.86
N PRO A 706 -16.16 23.93 13.38
CA PRO A 706 -15.59 22.73 12.78
C PRO A 706 -16.42 22.29 11.57
N THR A 707 -16.18 22.90 10.40
CA THR A 707 -16.73 22.40 9.12
C THR A 707 -16.07 21.06 8.75
N GLN A 708 -16.83 20.13 8.18
CA GLN A 708 -16.34 18.80 7.74
C GLN A 708 -15.24 18.87 6.66
N GLU A 709 -15.00 20.03 6.06
CA GLU A 709 -14.00 20.25 5.01
C GLU A 709 -12.54 20.29 5.54
N ARG A 710 -12.34 20.63 6.82
CA ARG A 710 -10.98 20.80 7.39
C ARG A 710 -10.12 19.51 7.38
N PRO A 711 -10.62 18.34 7.81
CA PRO A 711 -9.86 17.09 7.75
C PRO A 711 -9.49 16.67 6.33
N VAL A 712 -10.36 16.96 5.35
CA VAL A 712 -10.12 16.65 3.95
C VAL A 712 -8.97 17.50 3.41
N MET A 713 -8.97 18.81 3.67
CA MET A 713 -7.87 19.70 3.29
C MET A 713 -6.52 19.28 3.88
N GLU A 714 -6.49 18.89 5.15
CA GLU A 714 -5.25 18.43 5.81
C GLU A 714 -4.72 17.14 5.21
N MET A 715 -5.62 16.22 4.84
CA MET A 715 -5.25 15.00 4.15
C MET A 715 -4.73 15.29 2.73
N LYS A 716 -5.33 16.24 1.99
CA LYS A 716 -4.82 16.67 0.68
C LYS A 716 -3.39 17.23 0.78
N ARG A 717 -3.13 18.11 1.75
CA ARG A 717 -1.77 18.61 2.02
C ARG A 717 -0.79 17.47 2.28
N SER A 718 -1.21 16.48 3.05
CA SER A 718 -0.39 15.30 3.34
C SER A 718 -0.09 14.49 2.08
N ILE A 719 -1.07 14.30 1.19
CA ILE A 719 -0.84 13.62 -0.09
C ILE A 719 0.10 14.43 -1.01
N ASN A 720 -0.02 15.76 -1.03
CA ASN A 720 0.90 16.59 -1.80
C ASN A 720 2.34 16.49 -1.27
N VAL A 721 2.53 16.39 0.04
CA VAL A 721 3.84 16.12 0.65
C VAL A 721 4.41 14.77 0.21
N ILE A 722 3.58 13.73 0.14
CA ILE A 722 3.98 12.40 -0.37
C ILE A 722 4.36 12.49 -1.85
N ASP A 723 3.56 13.22 -2.62
CA ASP A 723 3.77 13.45 -4.04
C ASP A 723 5.13 14.12 -4.29
N GLU A 724 5.42 15.21 -3.58
CA GLU A 724 6.71 15.89 -3.59
C GLU A 724 7.87 14.93 -3.28
N ARG A 725 7.74 14.09 -2.23
CA ARG A 725 8.76 13.08 -1.88
C ARG A 725 9.00 12.07 -3.00
N LEU A 726 7.95 11.67 -3.72
CA LEU A 726 8.02 10.77 -4.87
C LEU A 726 8.60 11.47 -6.12
N GLN A 727 8.51 12.79 -6.22
CA GLN A 727 9.19 13.58 -7.26
C GLN A 727 10.68 13.83 -6.94
N GLY A 728 11.11 13.51 -5.72
CA GLY A 728 12.49 13.71 -5.24
C GLY A 728 12.69 15.02 -4.49
N ILE A 729 11.61 15.76 -4.19
CA ILE A 729 11.65 16.97 -3.37
C ILE A 729 11.76 16.53 -1.91
N TYR A 730 12.82 16.96 -1.23
CA TYR A 730 13.05 16.63 0.17
C TYR A 730 12.41 17.68 1.09
N ASN A 731 11.18 17.40 1.52
CA ASN A 731 10.34 18.33 2.27
C ASN A 731 10.23 18.01 3.78
N LEU A 732 11.21 17.31 4.35
CA LEU A 732 11.25 17.07 5.81
C LEU A 732 11.81 18.30 6.51
N GLY A 733 10.93 19.18 6.97
CA GLY A 733 11.32 20.37 7.74
C GLY A 733 11.41 20.09 9.24
N ASN A 734 12.45 20.59 9.91
CA ASN A 734 12.54 20.56 11.38
C ASN A 734 11.63 21.66 12.00
N PRO A 735 10.54 21.32 12.71
CA PRO A 735 9.64 22.32 13.30
C PRO A 735 10.32 23.18 14.39
N ASN A 736 11.41 22.69 14.96
CA ASN A 736 12.17 23.39 15.98
C ASN A 736 13.25 24.34 15.42
N ALA A 737 13.43 24.43 14.10
CA ALA A 737 14.48 25.25 13.49
C ALA A 737 14.49 26.72 13.99
N LYS A 738 13.31 27.29 14.31
CA LYS A 738 13.18 28.66 14.84
C LYS A 738 13.73 28.84 16.27
N LYS A 739 13.92 27.75 17.01
CA LYS A 739 14.41 27.75 18.41
C LYS A 739 15.93 27.59 18.52
N ILE A 740 16.61 27.25 17.41
CA ILE A 740 18.06 27.04 17.34
C ILE A 740 18.75 28.39 17.15
N ARG A 741 19.85 28.65 17.88
CA ARG A 741 20.60 29.92 17.78
C ARG A 741 21.24 30.08 16.39
N ARG A 742 21.18 31.30 15.83
CA ARG A 742 21.69 31.68 14.49
C ARG A 742 23.21 31.53 14.31
N THR A 743 23.98 31.39 15.38
CA THR A 743 25.45 31.31 15.34
C THR A 743 26.00 29.90 15.06
N ASP A 744 25.17 28.87 15.08
CA ASP A 744 25.55 27.48 14.78
C ASP A 744 25.31 27.14 13.29
N GLY A 745 25.79 28.02 12.40
CA GLY A 745 25.54 27.95 10.95
C GLY A 745 26.50 27.04 10.19
N PHE A 746 26.06 25.79 9.95
CA PHE A 746 26.26 25.11 8.66
C PHE A 746 24.92 24.93 7.92
N ILE A 747 23.88 25.65 8.38
CA ILE A 747 22.57 25.72 7.76
C ILE A 747 22.45 27.15 7.22
N ASP A 748 22.93 27.36 6.00
CA ASP A 748 22.42 28.45 5.17
C ASP A 748 20.93 28.19 4.96
N GLN A 749 20.08 28.78 5.81
CA GLN A 749 18.62 28.65 5.71
C GLN A 749 18.08 29.15 4.35
N GLU A 750 18.89 29.91 3.61
CA GLU A 750 18.61 30.33 2.24
C GLU A 750 18.91 29.21 1.22
N ASP A 751 20.05 28.53 1.32
CA ASP A 751 20.39 27.38 0.47
C ASP A 751 19.50 26.16 0.77
N ASP A 752 19.13 25.94 2.02
CA ASP A 752 18.28 24.80 2.41
C ASP A 752 16.84 24.96 1.88
N LYS A 753 16.31 26.18 1.77
CA LYS A 753 15.01 26.41 1.11
C LYS A 753 15.06 26.14 -0.40
N ILE A 754 16.16 26.51 -1.05
CA ILE A 754 16.35 26.28 -2.49
C ILE A 754 16.55 24.77 -2.74
N THR A 755 17.34 24.09 -1.90
CA THR A 755 17.59 22.64 -1.98
C THR A 755 16.36 21.81 -1.58
N GLN A 756 15.50 22.32 -0.69
CA GLN A 756 14.20 21.73 -0.35
C GLN A 756 13.16 21.87 -1.46
N MET A 757 13.35 22.77 -2.43
CA MET A 757 12.42 22.96 -3.56
C MET A 757 12.87 22.29 -4.86
N LEU A 758 14.15 21.93 -4.98
CA LEU A 758 14.68 21.25 -6.17
C LEU A 758 14.54 19.72 -6.05
N PRO A 759 14.11 19.03 -7.12
CA PRO A 759 14.02 17.58 -7.11
C PRO A 759 15.44 16.98 -7.12
N LEU A 760 15.75 16.21 -6.07
CA LEU A 760 17.01 15.48 -5.96
C LEU A 760 16.97 14.20 -6.81
N SER A 761 18.17 13.77 -7.23
CA SER A 761 18.36 12.41 -7.75
C SER A 761 18.01 11.39 -6.66
N VAL A 762 17.71 10.15 -7.06
CA VAL A 762 17.41 9.09 -6.07
C VAL A 762 18.57 8.92 -5.09
N GLU A 763 19.80 8.94 -5.58
CA GLU A 763 21.00 8.83 -4.74
C GLU A 763 21.18 10.02 -3.81
N GLY A 764 20.92 11.24 -4.28
CA GLY A 764 20.99 12.45 -3.46
C GLY A 764 19.95 12.44 -2.34
N GLN A 765 18.71 12.06 -2.65
CA GLN A 765 17.64 11.92 -1.66
C GLN A 765 18.00 10.86 -0.61
N VAL A 766 18.48 9.68 -1.05
CA VAL A 766 18.93 8.60 -0.14
C VAL A 766 20.10 9.04 0.75
N HIS A 767 21.06 9.78 0.20
CA HIS A 767 22.18 10.30 0.97
C HIS A 767 21.71 11.28 2.05
N LYS A 768 20.86 12.25 1.70
CA LYS A 768 20.28 13.20 2.66
C LYS A 768 19.46 12.51 3.75
N MET A 769 18.62 11.56 3.36
CA MET A 769 17.83 10.72 4.27
C MET A 769 18.70 9.99 5.31
N ILE A 770 19.80 9.37 4.88
CA ILE A 770 20.72 8.66 5.79
C ILE A 770 21.41 9.64 6.74
N ALA A 771 21.93 10.75 6.22
CA ALA A 771 22.62 11.76 7.01
C ALA A 771 21.73 12.37 8.10
N GLU A 772 20.47 12.67 7.79
CA GLU A 772 19.53 13.21 8.77
C GLU A 772 19.06 12.17 9.80
N ALA A 773 18.97 10.90 9.41
CA ALA A 773 18.56 9.81 10.31
C ALA A 773 19.65 9.44 11.34
N THR A 774 20.94 9.54 10.96
CA THR A 774 22.08 9.22 11.84
C THR A 774 22.61 10.42 12.62
N SER A 775 22.18 11.65 12.30
CA SER A 775 22.67 12.86 12.93
C SER A 775 22.37 12.91 14.44
N SER A 776 23.42 12.99 15.26
CA SER A 776 23.33 13.18 16.72
C SER A 776 22.53 14.43 17.10
N GLU A 777 22.59 15.48 16.27
CA GLU A 777 21.82 16.71 16.45
C GLU A 777 20.31 16.49 16.29
N ASN A 778 19.89 15.64 15.37
CA ASN A 778 18.47 15.28 15.23
C ASN A 778 18.05 14.30 16.33
N LEU A 779 18.90 13.33 16.67
CA LEU A 779 18.60 12.30 17.67
C LEU A 779 18.39 12.86 19.08
N VAL A 780 19.16 13.89 19.49
CA VAL A 780 19.02 14.49 20.84
C VAL A 780 17.70 15.25 21.03
N GLN A 781 17.06 15.71 19.94
CA GLN A 781 15.79 16.43 19.99
C GLN A 781 14.59 15.52 20.30
N LEU A 782 14.74 14.21 20.12
CA LEU A 782 13.66 13.24 20.19
C LEU A 782 13.15 13.02 21.63
N TYR A 783 11.93 12.51 21.74
CA TYR A 783 11.35 12.14 23.03
C TYR A 783 12.16 11.02 23.70
N VAL A 784 12.35 11.09 25.03
CA VAL A 784 13.12 10.09 25.80
C VAL A 784 12.60 8.65 25.60
N GLY A 785 11.29 8.47 25.43
CA GLY A 785 10.68 7.16 25.19
C GLY A 785 10.97 6.58 23.81
N TRP A 786 11.43 7.40 22.87
CA TRP A 786 11.96 6.96 21.58
C TRP A 786 13.29 6.21 21.74
N MET A 787 14.04 6.54 22.80
CA MET A 787 15.34 5.97 23.19
C MET A 787 16.38 6.02 22.07
N PRO A 788 16.92 7.20 21.74
CA PRO A 788 17.82 7.35 20.59
C PRO A 788 19.16 6.65 20.70
N TRP A 789 19.56 6.27 21.91
CA TRP A 789 20.76 5.48 22.17
C TRP A 789 20.56 3.97 21.94
N VAL A 790 19.30 3.52 21.76
CA VAL A 790 18.94 2.14 21.37
C VAL A 790 18.79 2.12 19.87
#